data_AF-A0AAV0QS96-F1
#
_entry.id   AF-A0AAV0QS96-F1
#
_cell.length_a   1.000
_cell.length_b   1.000
_cell.length_c   1.000
_cell.angle_alpha   90.00
_cell.angle_beta   90.00
_cell.angle_gamma   90.00
#
_symmetry.space_group_name_H-M   'P 1'
#
loop_
_entity.id
_entity.type
_entity.pdbx_description
1 polymer ?
#
loop_
_entity_poly.entity_id
_entity_poly.type
_entity_poly.pdbx_seq_one_letter_code
_entity_poly.pdbx_strand_id
1 'polypeptide(L)'
;MESAQQGGLERDKPGPTSSPVSVVSNFWKEFDLEKEKSVLDEQGLRIAENQENSQKNRRKLAESTRDFKKASSEDKLGLFNSLLKGYQEEVDNLTKRAKFGENSFLNIYQKLYEAPDPYPALASISELDLKLSELESENRKMRLELEEFRTEATHLKNQQATIRRLEERNRQLELQMEEKVKEIVEMKQRSLAEENQKTLEVLKDREQSLQDQLRQAKESVSNMQKLHELAQSQLFIVQAQSDEERAAKQSELNLLMDEVERAQTRLLSLEREKGVLWSQLQSANEDTGSKRSDNVDSSSMLENSLSAKEKIISEMNMELHNIETTLANEREQHINEIKRLNALIIEKDVAIQDAKKELQARPTPKLVDDLRKKVKILQAVGYNSIEAEDWEAATSGEEMSKMESLLLDKNRRMEHQVTQLKVQLSEKSSLLDTADSKIIELTSKVNEQQKLIQKLEDDILKGYGSKDRKASLFEDWDLSEASGAESSEHLDQKHVSSDQDQSSMLKEIRQLKERIGALTQELEKSKADNVKLYGKMRYVQDYNLEKVVSRGSSKKHAEDLESGFSSDVESKYKKIYEDDINPFAAFSKKERDQRYKELGFRDRITLSSGRFLMGNKYARTFAFFYTIGLHVLVFSCLYRMSALSYLGNGEESLAVDQTINLPHAL
;
A
#
# COMPACT_ATOMS: atom_id res chain seq x y z
N MET A 1 44.02 -41.72 4.07
CA MET A 1 44.65 -40.39 3.99
C MET A 1 43.60 -39.44 4.53
N GLU A 2 43.72 -38.78 5.68
CA GLU A 2 44.86 -38.32 6.49
C GLU A 2 44.19 -37.76 7.78
N SER A 3 44.22 -38.50 8.90
CA SER A 3 44.93 -38.15 10.15
C SER A 3 44.75 -36.74 10.74
N ALA A 4 44.22 -36.73 11.99
CA ALA A 4 44.41 -35.77 13.09
C ALA A 4 43.78 -34.36 12.93
N GLN A 5 43.12 -33.73 13.92
CA GLN A 5 43.37 -33.69 15.36
C GLN A 5 42.06 -33.58 16.15
N GLN A 6 41.80 -34.56 17.03
CA GLN A 6 41.04 -34.34 18.26
C GLN A 6 42.00 -33.76 19.29
N GLY A 7 41.95 -32.45 19.50
CA GLY A 7 42.64 -31.77 20.59
C GLY A 7 41.74 -31.72 21.81
N GLY A 8 41.79 -32.78 22.62
CA GLY A 8 41.19 -32.79 23.96
C GLY A 8 41.88 -31.78 24.87
N LEU A 9 41.10 -30.87 25.43
CA LEU A 9 41.48 -30.10 26.61
C LEU A 9 40.93 -30.81 27.85
N GLU A 10 41.51 -31.99 28.16
CA GLU A 10 41.52 -32.54 29.52
C GLU A 10 42.73 -31.95 30.27
N ARG A 11 42.52 -30.81 30.91
CA ARG A 11 43.33 -30.24 32.01
C ARG A 11 42.30 -29.46 32.85
N ASP A 12 41.86 -29.90 34.01
CA ASP A 12 42.63 -30.42 35.13
C ASP A 12 41.96 -31.66 35.75
N LYS A 13 42.72 -32.76 35.85
CA LYS A 13 42.44 -33.80 36.84
C LYS A 13 42.95 -33.28 38.18
N PRO A 14 42.11 -32.97 39.18
CA PRO A 14 42.62 -32.91 40.53
C PRO A 14 43.16 -34.32 40.86
N GLY A 15 44.35 -34.37 41.46
CA GLY A 15 44.96 -35.62 41.92
C GLY A 15 44.05 -36.39 42.88
N PRO A 16 44.44 -37.61 43.31
CA PRO A 16 43.62 -38.45 44.18
C PRO A 16 43.66 -37.91 45.61
N THR A 17 43.17 -36.70 45.85
CA THR A 17 42.66 -36.31 47.16
C THR A 17 41.29 -36.96 47.23
N SER A 18 41.21 -38.10 47.92
CA SER A 18 39.96 -38.81 48.20
C SER A 18 38.88 -37.81 48.56
N SER A 19 37.78 -37.78 47.79
CA SER A 19 36.69 -36.84 48.05
C SER A 19 36.23 -36.96 49.50
N PRO A 20 35.85 -35.86 50.18
CA PRO A 20 35.39 -35.92 51.57
C PRO A 20 34.31 -36.99 51.78
N VAL A 21 33.43 -37.17 50.79
CA VAL A 21 32.43 -38.25 50.73
C VAL A 21 33.06 -39.63 50.75
N SER A 22 34.09 -39.88 49.93
CA SER A 22 34.79 -41.17 49.89
C SER A 22 35.50 -41.47 51.22
N VAL A 23 36.14 -40.46 51.82
CA VAL A 23 36.85 -40.61 53.11
C VAL A 23 35.88 -40.98 54.23
N VAL A 24 34.81 -40.20 54.37
CA VAL A 24 33.78 -40.42 55.39
C VAL A 24 33.06 -41.75 55.14
N SER A 25 32.69 -42.05 53.90
CA SER A 25 32.02 -43.31 53.54
C SER A 25 32.87 -44.54 53.83
N ASN A 26 34.16 -44.51 53.49
CA ASN A 26 35.06 -45.62 53.77
C ASN A 26 35.26 -45.81 55.28
N PHE A 27 35.48 -44.73 56.03
CA PHE A 27 35.63 -44.83 57.49
C PHE A 27 34.38 -45.42 58.15
N TRP A 28 33.18 -44.90 57.87
CA TRP A 28 31.96 -45.40 58.52
C TRP A 28 31.58 -46.81 58.09
N LYS A 29 31.99 -47.24 56.89
CA LYS A 29 31.86 -48.61 56.44
C LYS A 29 32.81 -49.55 57.20
N GLU A 30 34.05 -49.13 57.43
CA GLU A 30 35.05 -49.91 58.17
C GLU A 30 34.81 -49.91 59.68
N PHE A 31 34.34 -48.79 60.23
CA PHE A 31 33.97 -48.62 61.63
C PHE A 31 32.85 -49.57 62.04
N ASP A 32 31.97 -49.95 61.10
CA ASP A 32 30.85 -50.87 61.31
C ASP A 32 30.10 -50.54 62.62
N LEU A 33 29.39 -49.41 62.59
CA LEU A 33 28.70 -48.86 63.75
C LEU A 33 27.79 -49.89 64.44
N GLU A 34 27.22 -50.83 63.69
CA GLU A 34 26.31 -51.83 64.26
C GLU A 34 27.06 -52.85 65.11
N LYS A 35 28.23 -53.31 64.65
CA LYS A 35 29.10 -54.17 65.44
C LYS A 35 29.64 -53.45 66.67
N GLU A 36 30.05 -52.18 66.53
CA GLU A 36 30.55 -51.39 67.66
C GLU A 36 29.47 -51.12 68.71
N LYS A 37 28.23 -50.83 68.30
CA LYS A 37 27.09 -50.73 69.24
C LYS A 37 26.92 -51.99 70.08
N SER A 38 27.01 -53.18 69.47
CA SER A 38 26.91 -54.44 70.22
C SER A 38 28.01 -54.58 71.28
N VAL A 39 29.24 -54.13 70.98
CA VAL A 39 30.36 -54.13 71.94
C VAL A 39 30.12 -53.12 73.07
N LEU A 40 29.59 -51.94 72.74
CA LEU A 40 29.22 -50.91 73.71
C LEU A 40 28.12 -51.38 74.66
N ASP A 41 27.10 -52.07 74.13
CA ASP A 41 26.02 -52.63 74.92
C ASP A 41 26.55 -53.68 75.90
N GLU A 42 27.44 -54.56 75.46
CA GLU A 42 28.08 -55.56 76.32
C GLU A 42 28.95 -54.89 77.41
N GLN A 43 29.73 -53.88 77.06
CA GLN A 43 30.52 -53.11 78.02
C GLN A 43 29.63 -52.38 79.04
N GLY A 44 28.53 -51.78 78.59
CA GLY A 44 27.55 -51.11 79.44
C GLY A 44 26.91 -52.07 80.45
N LEU A 45 26.51 -53.26 79.99
CA LEU A 45 25.99 -54.32 80.88
C LEU A 45 27.02 -54.75 81.92
N ARG A 46 28.28 -54.96 81.52
CA ARG A 46 29.36 -55.33 82.46
C ARG A 46 29.68 -54.22 83.46
N ILE A 47 29.58 -52.94 83.08
CA ILE A 47 29.73 -51.81 84.01
C ILE A 47 28.62 -51.84 85.05
N ALA A 48 27.37 -52.04 84.63
CA ALA A 48 26.22 -52.14 85.52
C ALA A 48 26.35 -53.32 86.49
N GLU A 49 26.75 -54.49 86.00
CA GLU A 49 26.99 -55.68 86.82
C GLU A 49 28.12 -55.45 87.85
N ASN A 50 29.24 -54.86 87.43
CA ASN A 50 30.33 -54.52 88.33
C ASN A 50 29.94 -53.47 89.39
N GLN A 51 29.04 -52.55 89.05
CA GLN A 51 28.49 -51.59 89.98
C GLN A 51 27.60 -52.29 91.03
N GLU A 52 26.71 -53.19 90.60
CA GLU A 52 25.85 -53.97 91.49
C GLU A 52 26.66 -54.88 92.42
N ASN A 53 27.66 -55.58 91.89
CA ASN A 53 28.54 -56.47 92.65
C ASN A 53 29.34 -55.71 93.72
N SER A 54 29.89 -54.54 93.40
CA SER A 54 30.56 -53.69 94.40
C SER A 54 29.59 -53.19 95.48
N GLN A 55 28.34 -52.87 95.14
CA GLN A 55 27.33 -52.52 96.15
C GLN A 55 27.02 -53.70 97.09
N LYS A 56 26.87 -54.92 96.55
CA LYS A 56 26.64 -56.14 97.33
C LYS A 56 27.83 -56.45 98.25
N ASN A 57 29.05 -56.39 97.73
CA ASN A 57 30.27 -56.64 98.52
C ASN A 57 30.47 -55.60 99.62
N ARG A 58 30.22 -54.32 99.33
CA ARG A 58 30.26 -53.25 100.34
C ARG A 58 29.29 -53.51 101.51
N ARG A 59 28.07 -53.98 101.22
CA ARG A 59 27.08 -54.35 102.25
C ARG A 59 27.59 -55.53 103.09
N LYS A 60 28.08 -56.61 102.45
CA LYS A 60 28.64 -57.78 103.13
C LYS A 60 29.84 -57.44 104.03
N LEU A 61 30.73 -56.56 103.58
CA LEU A 61 31.87 -56.09 104.38
C LEU A 61 31.43 -55.26 105.58
N ALA A 62 30.41 -54.40 105.42
CA ALA A 62 29.86 -53.63 106.53
C ALA A 62 29.26 -54.55 107.61
N GLU A 63 28.55 -55.61 107.21
CA GLU A 63 28.01 -56.63 108.12
C GLU A 63 29.12 -57.43 108.82
N SER A 64 30.10 -57.94 108.06
CA SER A 64 31.25 -58.69 108.61
C SER A 64 32.09 -57.85 109.57
N THR A 65 32.26 -56.56 109.28
CA THR A 65 32.96 -55.60 110.17
C THR A 65 32.19 -55.38 111.46
N ARG A 66 30.85 -55.28 111.37
CA ARG A 66 29.98 -55.14 112.53
C ARG A 66 30.03 -56.40 113.41
N ASP A 67 30.03 -57.57 112.82
CA ASP A 67 30.02 -58.85 113.54
C ASP A 67 31.39 -59.13 114.18
N PHE A 68 32.50 -58.80 113.50
CA PHE A 68 33.84 -58.78 114.09
C PHE A 68 33.93 -57.88 115.33
N LYS A 69 33.30 -56.70 115.31
CA LYS A 69 33.27 -55.78 116.46
C LYS A 69 32.57 -56.39 117.68
N LYS A 70 31.57 -57.26 117.47
CA LYS A 70 30.76 -57.92 118.51
C LYS A 70 31.34 -59.23 119.04
N ALA A 71 32.31 -59.84 118.34
CA ALA A 71 32.89 -61.13 118.71
C ALA A 71 33.75 -61.08 119.99
N SER A 72 33.95 -62.24 120.63
CA SER A 72 34.79 -62.39 121.83
C SER A 72 36.29 -62.27 121.50
N SER A 73 37.15 -62.11 122.51
CA SER A 73 38.60 -61.93 122.30
C SER A 73 39.30 -63.13 121.63
N GLU A 74 38.82 -64.35 121.88
CA GLU A 74 39.30 -65.58 121.21
C GLU A 74 38.79 -65.67 119.76
N ASP A 75 37.51 -65.34 119.52
CA ASP A 75 36.88 -65.44 118.19
C ASP A 75 37.34 -64.35 117.21
N LYS A 76 37.70 -63.17 117.73
CA LYS A 76 38.25 -62.07 116.91
C LYS A 76 39.50 -62.48 116.15
N LEU A 77 40.36 -63.29 116.76
CA LEU A 77 41.60 -63.72 116.12
C LEU A 77 41.34 -64.64 114.92
N GLY A 78 40.26 -65.44 114.98
CA GLY A 78 39.78 -66.25 113.86
C GLY A 78 39.08 -65.45 112.74
N LEU A 79 38.26 -64.45 113.10
CA LEU A 79 37.51 -63.62 112.15
C LEU A 79 38.36 -62.55 111.45
N PHE A 80 39.45 -62.09 112.07
CA PHE A 80 40.31 -61.03 111.54
C PHE A 80 40.88 -61.35 110.15
N ASN A 81 41.40 -62.57 109.97
CA ASN A 81 41.98 -62.99 108.70
C ASN A 81 40.95 -63.01 107.57
N SER A 82 39.71 -63.43 107.87
CA SER A 82 38.61 -63.41 106.89
C SER A 82 38.17 -61.99 106.53
N LEU A 83 38.11 -61.09 107.52
CA LEU A 83 37.72 -59.70 107.30
C LEU A 83 38.77 -58.92 106.50
N LEU A 84 40.05 -59.08 106.85
CA LEU A 84 41.17 -58.47 106.13
C LEU A 84 41.18 -58.93 104.67
N LYS A 85 41.01 -60.23 104.44
CA LYS A 85 40.92 -60.80 103.09
C LYS A 85 39.74 -60.23 102.31
N GLY A 86 38.57 -60.07 102.95
CA GLY A 86 37.40 -59.46 102.30
C GLY A 86 37.63 -57.99 101.90
N TYR A 87 38.29 -57.19 102.74
CA TYR A 87 38.65 -55.81 102.39
C TYR A 87 39.66 -55.75 101.24
N GLN A 88 40.66 -56.62 101.25
CA GLN A 88 41.63 -56.73 100.17
C GLN A 88 40.95 -57.11 98.84
N GLU A 89 40.06 -58.11 98.86
CA GLU A 89 39.30 -58.54 97.69
C GLU A 89 38.41 -57.41 97.13
N GLU A 90 37.76 -56.60 97.97
CA GLU A 90 36.96 -55.46 97.47
C GLU A 90 37.82 -54.32 96.92
N VAL A 91 38.98 -54.03 97.52
CA VAL A 91 39.92 -53.05 96.95
C VAL A 91 40.43 -53.52 95.58
N ASP A 92 40.75 -54.81 95.44
CA ASP A 92 41.14 -55.41 94.16
C ASP A 92 39.99 -55.35 93.13
N ASN A 93 38.76 -55.64 93.55
CA ASN A 93 37.58 -55.58 92.68
C ASN A 93 37.25 -54.13 92.25
N LEU A 94 37.37 -53.15 93.15
CA LEU A 94 37.23 -51.73 92.82
C LEU A 94 38.29 -51.28 91.82
N THR A 95 39.54 -51.71 92.00
CA THR A 95 40.63 -51.43 91.06
C THR A 95 40.37 -52.05 89.69
N LYS A 96 39.87 -53.29 89.65
CA LYS A 96 39.47 -53.95 88.39
C LYS A 96 38.32 -53.21 87.69
N ARG A 97 37.31 -52.77 88.44
CA ARG A 97 36.18 -51.99 87.89
C ARG A 97 36.64 -50.66 87.32
N ALA A 98 37.49 -49.92 88.05
CA ALA A 98 38.02 -48.63 87.60
C ALA A 98 38.78 -48.79 86.28
N LYS A 99 39.72 -49.75 86.24
CA LYS A 99 40.46 -50.08 85.01
C LYS A 99 39.55 -50.51 83.86
N PHE A 100 38.53 -51.31 84.13
CA PHE A 100 37.58 -51.73 83.10
C PHE A 100 36.79 -50.54 82.53
N GLY A 101 36.29 -49.65 83.39
CA GLY A 101 35.57 -48.44 82.97
C GLY A 101 36.45 -47.47 82.20
N GLU A 102 37.67 -47.21 82.69
CA GLU A 102 38.67 -46.36 82.02
C GLU A 102 39.06 -46.91 80.65
N ASN A 103 39.37 -48.21 80.56
CA ASN A 103 39.70 -48.85 79.29
C ASN A 103 38.53 -48.84 78.30
N SER A 104 37.30 -49.06 78.78
CA SER A 104 36.10 -48.99 77.94
C SER A 104 35.90 -47.57 77.41
N PHE A 105 36.03 -46.55 78.27
CA PHE A 105 35.94 -45.15 77.86
C PHE A 105 37.02 -44.75 76.84
N LEU A 106 38.28 -45.09 77.10
CA LEU A 106 39.40 -44.74 76.21
C LEU A 106 39.27 -45.41 74.84
N ASN A 107 38.77 -46.65 74.80
CA ASN A 107 38.51 -47.36 73.55
C ASN A 107 37.50 -46.61 72.66
N ILE A 108 36.43 -46.08 73.25
CA ILE A 108 35.41 -45.29 72.53
C ILE A 108 35.98 -43.94 72.10
N TYR A 109 36.67 -43.26 73.01
CA TYR A 109 37.27 -41.96 72.75
C TYR A 109 38.25 -42.02 71.58
N GLN A 110 39.13 -43.02 71.54
CA GLN A 110 40.08 -43.19 70.45
C GLN A 110 39.37 -43.35 69.10
N LYS A 111 38.36 -44.23 69.03
CA LYS A 111 37.62 -44.48 67.79
C LYS A 111 36.86 -43.26 67.29
N LEU A 112 36.24 -42.50 68.21
CA LEU A 112 35.54 -41.26 67.86
C LEU A 112 36.51 -40.13 67.48
N TYR A 113 37.70 -40.10 68.08
CA TYR A 113 38.75 -39.13 67.76
C TYR A 113 39.34 -39.36 66.36
N GLU A 114 39.47 -40.61 65.95
CA GLU A 114 39.92 -41.00 64.61
C GLU A 114 38.84 -40.82 63.53
N ALA A 115 37.59 -40.55 63.91
CA ALA A 115 36.49 -40.38 62.96
C ALA A 115 36.62 -39.09 62.14
N PRO A 116 36.56 -39.17 60.80
CA PRO A 116 36.58 -38.00 59.94
C PRO A 116 35.30 -37.18 60.12
N ASP A 117 35.43 -35.85 60.05
CA ASP A 117 34.30 -34.93 60.10
C ASP A 117 33.34 -35.19 58.91
N PRO A 118 32.04 -35.47 59.16
CA PRO A 118 31.07 -35.69 58.10
C PRO A 118 30.63 -34.39 57.39
N TYR A 119 30.82 -33.21 57.98
CA TYR A 119 30.31 -31.95 57.43
C TYR A 119 30.84 -31.64 56.02
N PRO A 120 32.16 -31.75 55.72
CA PRO A 120 32.67 -31.52 54.38
C PRO A 120 32.08 -32.45 53.32
N ALA A 121 31.78 -33.71 53.68
CA ALA A 121 31.11 -34.65 52.78
C ALA A 121 29.67 -34.20 52.48
N LEU A 122 28.89 -33.84 53.50
CA LEU A 122 27.51 -33.36 53.35
C LEU A 122 27.45 -32.05 52.57
N ALA A 123 28.37 -31.12 52.83
CA ALA A 123 28.47 -29.87 52.07
C ALA A 123 28.72 -30.14 50.59
N SER A 124 29.68 -31.02 50.26
CA SER A 124 29.96 -31.38 48.86
C SER A 124 28.79 -32.08 48.17
N ILE A 125 28.01 -32.91 48.89
CA ILE A 125 26.80 -33.54 48.35
C ILE A 125 25.73 -32.48 48.07
N SER A 126 25.53 -31.53 48.99
CA SER A 126 24.58 -30.44 48.80
C SER A 126 24.94 -29.56 47.59
N GLU A 127 26.23 -29.27 47.40
CA GLU A 127 26.71 -28.52 46.22
C GLU A 127 26.48 -29.30 44.92
N LEU A 128 26.75 -30.61 44.92
CA LEU A 128 26.49 -31.48 43.76
C LEU A 128 25.00 -31.59 43.44
N ASP A 129 24.13 -31.64 44.44
CA ASP A 129 22.68 -31.72 44.26
C ASP A 129 22.10 -30.43 43.66
N LEU A 130 22.58 -29.27 44.12
CA LEU A 130 22.26 -27.97 43.50
C LEU A 130 22.68 -27.95 42.04
N LYS A 131 23.93 -28.36 41.75
CA LYS A 131 24.45 -28.38 40.38
C LYS A 131 23.71 -29.37 39.48
N LEU A 132 23.27 -30.51 40.03
CA LEU A 132 22.45 -31.48 39.30
C LEU A 132 21.09 -30.88 38.94
N SER A 133 20.44 -30.21 39.89
CA SER A 133 19.15 -29.53 39.66
C SER A 133 19.24 -28.44 38.58
N GLU A 134 20.32 -27.64 38.60
CA GLU A 134 20.60 -26.63 37.57
C GLU A 134 20.76 -27.28 36.19
N LEU A 135 21.61 -28.32 36.08
CA LEU A 135 21.84 -29.04 34.83
C LEU A 135 20.57 -29.73 34.31
N GLU A 136 19.73 -30.28 35.18
CA GLU A 136 18.44 -30.85 34.79
C GLU A 136 17.49 -29.79 34.22
N SER A 137 17.43 -28.62 34.86
CA SER A 137 16.63 -27.49 34.39
C SER A 137 17.09 -27.01 33.02
N GLU A 138 18.40 -26.86 32.83
CA GLU A 138 19.00 -26.51 31.53
C GLU A 138 18.71 -27.58 30.47
N ASN A 139 18.82 -28.87 30.81
CA ASN A 139 18.52 -29.95 29.88
C ASN A 139 17.05 -29.94 29.45
N ARG A 140 16.12 -29.66 30.38
CA ARG A 140 14.70 -29.50 30.08
C ARG A 140 14.46 -28.31 29.14
N LYS A 141 15.09 -27.16 29.39
CA LYS A 141 15.00 -25.97 28.52
C LYS A 141 15.52 -26.27 27.11
N MET A 142 16.71 -26.84 26.99
CA MET A 142 17.28 -27.21 25.68
C MET A 142 16.41 -28.21 24.91
N ARG A 143 15.76 -29.16 25.60
CA ARG A 143 14.82 -30.09 24.96
C ARG A 143 13.57 -29.39 24.43
N LEU A 144 13.04 -28.41 25.15
CA LEU A 144 11.90 -27.62 24.69
C LEU A 144 12.28 -26.78 23.47
N GLU A 145 13.41 -26.08 23.50
CA GLU A 145 13.93 -25.30 22.36
C GLU A 145 14.14 -26.19 21.12
N LEU A 146 14.70 -27.39 21.30
CA LEU A 146 14.87 -28.34 20.19
C LEU A 146 13.53 -28.82 19.60
N GLU A 147 12.50 -28.99 20.43
CA GLU A 147 11.19 -29.39 19.94
C GLU A 147 10.49 -28.23 19.23
N GLU A 148 10.60 -27.00 19.75
CA GLU A 148 10.15 -25.79 19.06
C GLU A 148 10.81 -25.66 17.68
N PHE A 149 12.14 -25.75 17.59
CA PHE A 149 12.85 -25.72 16.30
C PHE A 149 12.43 -26.85 15.36
N ARG A 150 12.13 -28.05 15.87
CA ARG A 150 11.57 -29.14 15.04
C ARG A 150 10.21 -28.78 14.49
N THR A 151 9.31 -28.24 15.30
CA THR A 151 7.98 -27.82 14.83
C THR A 151 8.08 -26.71 13.80
N GLU A 152 8.94 -25.71 14.01
CA GLU A 152 9.21 -24.65 13.04
C GLU A 152 9.77 -25.19 11.73
N ALA A 153 10.72 -26.13 11.79
CA ALA A 153 11.26 -26.78 10.60
C ALA A 153 10.19 -27.53 9.79
N THR A 154 9.26 -28.21 10.46
CA THR A 154 8.13 -28.86 9.77
C THR A 154 7.19 -27.85 9.14
N HIS A 155 6.91 -26.73 9.82
CA HIS A 155 6.08 -25.66 9.30
C HIS A 155 6.72 -24.97 8.08
N LEU A 156 8.03 -24.66 8.14
CA LEU A 156 8.80 -24.13 7.01
C LEU A 156 8.79 -25.09 5.82
N LYS A 157 8.91 -26.40 6.04
CA LYS A 157 8.81 -27.41 4.98
C LYS A 157 7.42 -27.41 4.31
N ASN A 158 6.35 -27.25 5.08
CA ASN A 158 4.98 -27.14 4.57
C ASN A 158 4.76 -25.84 3.79
N GLN A 159 5.33 -24.73 4.27
CA GLN A 159 5.31 -23.45 3.55
C GLN A 159 6.06 -23.56 2.22
N GLN A 160 7.24 -24.20 2.19
CA GLN A 160 8.00 -24.43 0.95
C GLN A 160 7.19 -25.24 -0.08
N ALA A 161 6.44 -26.24 0.37
CA ALA A 161 5.55 -27.01 -0.52
C ALA A 161 4.42 -26.13 -1.10
N THR A 162 3.91 -25.19 -0.32
CA THR A 162 2.87 -24.25 -0.78
C THR A 162 3.43 -23.23 -1.77
N ILE A 163 4.63 -22.68 -1.51
CA ILE A 163 5.33 -21.76 -2.41
C ILE A 163 5.55 -22.44 -3.77
N ARG A 164 6.07 -23.67 -3.80
CA ARG A 164 6.26 -24.42 -5.06
C ARG A 164 4.97 -24.60 -5.86
N ARG A 165 3.83 -24.85 -5.21
CA ARG A 165 2.53 -24.94 -5.90
C ARG A 165 2.08 -23.59 -6.47
N LEU A 166 2.33 -22.50 -5.74
CA LEU A 166 1.99 -21.15 -6.20
C LEU A 166 2.89 -20.70 -7.35
N GLU A 167 4.18 -20.99 -7.29
CA GLU A 167 5.14 -20.73 -8.38
C GLU A 167 4.74 -21.49 -9.65
N GLU A 168 4.40 -22.77 -9.53
CA GLU A 168 3.93 -23.58 -10.67
C GLU A 168 2.62 -23.03 -11.26
N ARG A 169 1.68 -22.62 -10.41
CA ARG A 169 0.44 -21.98 -10.87
C ARG A 169 0.71 -20.65 -11.57
N ASN A 170 1.64 -19.84 -11.06
CA ASN A 170 1.98 -18.56 -11.67
C ASN A 170 2.65 -18.78 -13.04
N ARG A 171 3.58 -19.73 -13.13
CA ARG A 171 4.20 -20.15 -14.39
C ARG A 171 3.17 -20.61 -15.42
N GLN A 172 2.16 -21.38 -15.00
CA GLN A 172 1.07 -21.80 -15.88
C GLN A 172 0.23 -20.63 -16.38
N LEU A 173 -0.07 -19.65 -15.52
CA LEU A 173 -0.81 -18.45 -15.91
C LEU A 173 0.00 -17.56 -16.87
N GLU A 174 1.31 -17.43 -16.64
CA GLU A 174 2.23 -16.72 -17.52
C GLU A 174 2.27 -17.36 -18.92
N LEU A 175 2.41 -18.69 -18.99
CA LEU A 175 2.37 -19.43 -20.26
C LEU A 175 1.03 -19.27 -20.98
N GLN A 176 -0.10 -19.33 -20.25
CA GLN A 176 -1.42 -19.11 -20.84
C GLN A 176 -1.60 -17.67 -21.36
N MET A 177 -1.04 -16.68 -20.68
CA MET A 177 -1.06 -15.30 -21.16
C MET A 177 -0.18 -15.14 -22.40
N GLU A 178 1.02 -15.71 -22.41
CA GLU A 178 1.93 -15.66 -23.55
C GLU A 178 1.31 -16.31 -24.79
N GLU A 179 0.65 -17.46 -24.63
CA GLU A 179 -0.08 -18.14 -25.70
C GLU A 179 -1.24 -17.28 -26.23
N LYS A 180 -2.05 -16.69 -25.35
CA LYS A 180 -3.14 -15.77 -25.76
C LYS A 180 -2.62 -14.53 -26.47
N VAL A 181 -1.51 -13.94 -26.00
CA VAL A 181 -0.89 -12.79 -26.65
C VAL A 181 -0.39 -13.18 -28.04
N LYS A 182 0.27 -14.34 -28.16
CA LYS A 182 0.73 -14.86 -29.45
C LYS A 182 -0.44 -15.09 -30.42
N GLU A 183 -1.54 -15.69 -29.95
CA GLU A 183 -2.74 -15.90 -30.75
C GLU A 183 -3.36 -14.57 -31.23
N ILE A 184 -3.47 -13.57 -30.34
CA ILE A 184 -3.97 -12.23 -30.70
C ILE A 184 -3.06 -11.54 -31.72
N VAL A 185 -1.74 -11.64 -31.56
CA VAL A 185 -0.77 -11.07 -32.50
C VAL A 185 -0.87 -11.75 -33.86
N GLU A 186 -0.97 -13.08 -33.90
CA GLU A 186 -1.16 -13.82 -35.16
C GLU A 186 -2.48 -13.45 -35.84
N MET A 187 -3.59 -13.32 -35.10
CA MET A 187 -4.87 -12.86 -35.65
C MET A 187 -4.78 -11.45 -36.22
N LYS A 188 -4.16 -10.51 -35.49
CA LYS A 188 -3.96 -9.13 -35.97
C LYS A 188 -3.06 -9.08 -37.20
N GLN A 189 -1.99 -9.87 -37.23
CA GLN A 189 -1.09 -9.95 -38.37
C GLN A 189 -1.82 -10.46 -39.63
N ARG A 190 -2.67 -11.48 -39.48
CA ARG A 190 -3.51 -11.98 -40.59
C ARG A 190 -4.52 -10.93 -41.04
N SER A 191 -5.23 -10.29 -40.11
CA SER A 191 -6.19 -9.22 -40.43
C SER A 191 -5.54 -8.04 -41.17
N LEU A 192 -4.35 -7.62 -40.74
CA LEU A 192 -3.60 -6.54 -41.38
C LEU A 192 -3.12 -6.95 -42.78
N ALA A 193 -2.68 -8.20 -42.95
CA ALA A 193 -2.31 -8.73 -44.26
C ALA A 193 -3.51 -8.75 -45.22
N GLU A 194 -4.69 -9.18 -44.75
CA GLU A 194 -5.92 -9.16 -45.53
C GLU A 194 -6.36 -7.74 -45.91
N GLU A 195 -6.27 -6.78 -45.00
CA GLU A 195 -6.58 -5.36 -45.27
C GLU A 195 -5.59 -4.76 -46.27
N ASN A 196 -4.29 -5.02 -46.11
CA ASN A 196 -3.26 -4.60 -47.06
C ASN A 196 -3.46 -5.22 -48.45
N GLN A 197 -3.88 -6.49 -48.53
CA GLN A 197 -4.20 -7.12 -49.80
C GLN A 197 -5.41 -6.45 -50.47
N LYS A 198 -6.50 -6.22 -49.73
CA LYS A 198 -7.70 -5.55 -50.25
C LYS A 198 -7.40 -4.13 -50.73
N THR A 199 -6.61 -3.37 -49.97
CA THR A 199 -6.22 -2.01 -50.38
C THR A 199 -5.35 -2.02 -51.63
N LEU A 200 -4.44 -2.99 -51.76
CA LEU A 200 -3.64 -3.17 -52.96
C LEU A 200 -4.48 -3.57 -54.19
N GLU A 201 -5.48 -4.43 -54.02
CA GLU A 201 -6.44 -4.78 -55.08
C GLU A 201 -7.24 -3.55 -55.54
N VAL A 202 -7.79 -2.76 -54.61
CA VAL A 202 -8.51 -1.51 -54.94
C VAL A 202 -7.63 -0.50 -55.66
N LEU A 203 -6.37 -0.34 -55.22
CA LEU A 203 -5.41 0.55 -55.88
C LEU A 203 -5.09 0.07 -57.29
N LYS A 204 -4.95 -1.25 -57.49
CA LYS A 204 -4.71 -1.84 -58.81
C LYS A 204 -5.89 -1.65 -59.75
N ASP A 205 -7.11 -1.86 -59.29
CA ASP A 205 -8.33 -1.63 -60.08
C ASP A 205 -8.47 -0.15 -60.45
N ARG A 206 -8.16 0.75 -59.52
CA ARG A 206 -8.13 2.20 -59.78
C ARG A 206 -7.05 2.57 -60.80
N GLU A 207 -5.85 2.01 -60.68
CA GLU A 207 -4.77 2.22 -61.65
C GLU A 207 -5.20 1.77 -63.05
N GLN A 208 -5.81 0.59 -63.16
CA GLN A 208 -6.31 0.06 -64.43
C GLN A 208 -7.39 0.96 -65.04
N SER A 209 -8.35 1.44 -64.25
CA SER A 209 -9.36 2.39 -64.72
C SER A 209 -8.75 3.72 -65.19
N LEU A 210 -7.76 4.25 -64.48
CA LEU A 210 -7.05 5.45 -64.89
C LEU A 210 -6.25 5.24 -66.18
N GLN A 211 -5.62 4.07 -66.34
CA GLN A 211 -4.94 3.70 -67.58
C GLN A 211 -5.93 3.62 -68.75
N ASP A 212 -7.12 3.07 -68.55
CA ASP A 212 -8.17 3.01 -69.56
C ASP A 212 -8.70 4.40 -69.94
N GLN A 213 -8.95 5.27 -68.96
CA GLN A 213 -9.34 6.67 -69.22
C GLN A 213 -8.25 7.43 -69.98
N LEU A 214 -6.98 7.24 -69.61
CA LEU A 214 -5.86 7.85 -70.32
C LEU A 214 -5.78 7.36 -71.76
N ARG A 215 -5.99 6.05 -71.99
CA ARG A 215 -6.03 5.46 -73.33
C ARG A 215 -7.16 6.06 -74.16
N GLN A 216 -8.37 6.14 -73.61
CA GLN A 216 -9.53 6.73 -74.28
C GLN A 216 -9.33 8.21 -74.60
N ALA A 217 -8.76 8.99 -73.67
CA ALA A 217 -8.43 10.39 -73.89
C ALA A 217 -7.38 10.57 -75.00
N LYS A 218 -6.34 9.73 -75.03
CA LYS A 218 -5.33 9.74 -76.10
C LYS A 218 -5.94 9.38 -77.46
N GLU A 219 -6.83 8.39 -77.51
CA GLU A 219 -7.54 8.01 -78.74
C GLU A 219 -8.47 9.13 -79.23
N SER A 220 -9.21 9.76 -78.32
CA SER A 220 -10.05 10.92 -78.63
C SER A 220 -9.23 12.09 -79.20
N VAL A 221 -8.09 12.41 -78.58
CA VAL A 221 -7.16 13.44 -79.09
C VAL A 221 -6.63 13.07 -80.47
N SER A 222 -6.24 11.81 -80.70
CA SER A 222 -5.80 11.35 -82.02
C SER A 222 -6.90 11.46 -83.07
N ASN A 223 -8.14 11.13 -82.72
CA ASN A 223 -9.29 11.26 -83.61
C ASN A 223 -9.62 12.73 -83.91
N MET A 224 -9.55 13.61 -82.91
CA MET A 224 -9.70 15.05 -83.10
C MET A 224 -8.60 15.64 -83.98
N GLN A 225 -7.35 15.19 -83.83
CA GLN A 225 -6.24 15.58 -84.71
C GLN A 225 -6.50 15.16 -86.15
N LYS A 226 -6.91 13.91 -86.40
CA LYS A 226 -7.26 13.42 -87.75
C LYS A 226 -8.43 14.22 -88.35
N LEU A 227 -9.48 14.49 -87.57
CA LEU A 227 -10.60 15.31 -88.01
C LEU A 227 -10.18 16.74 -88.33
N HIS A 228 -9.28 17.31 -87.53
CA HIS A 228 -8.74 18.64 -87.76
C HIS A 228 -7.91 18.70 -89.05
N GLU A 229 -7.04 17.71 -89.29
CA GLU A 229 -6.28 17.58 -90.55
C GLU A 229 -7.21 17.45 -91.76
N LEU A 230 -8.26 16.64 -91.66
CA LEU A 230 -9.28 16.50 -92.71
C LEU A 230 -10.01 17.83 -92.96
N ALA A 231 -10.48 18.51 -91.91
CA ALA A 231 -11.16 19.80 -92.04
C ALA A 231 -10.24 20.87 -92.65
N GLN A 232 -8.97 20.91 -92.23
CA GLN A 232 -7.97 21.83 -92.77
C GLN A 232 -7.71 21.55 -94.27
N SER A 233 -7.63 20.27 -94.67
CA SER A 233 -7.49 19.89 -96.07
C SER A 233 -8.70 20.30 -96.92
N GLN A 234 -9.92 20.14 -96.40
CA GLN A 234 -11.14 20.57 -97.08
C GLN A 234 -11.20 22.09 -97.22
N LEU A 235 -10.83 22.82 -96.17
CA LEU A 235 -10.78 24.29 -96.20
C LEU A 235 -9.77 24.77 -97.24
N PHE A 236 -8.63 24.11 -97.37
CA PHE A 236 -7.65 24.40 -98.43
C PHE A 236 -8.22 24.16 -99.83
N ILE A 237 -8.98 23.08 -100.05
CA ILE A 237 -9.65 22.80 -101.33
C ILE A 237 -10.69 23.89 -101.65
N VAL A 238 -11.55 24.23 -100.69
CA VAL A 238 -12.59 25.27 -100.87
C VAL A 238 -11.95 26.63 -101.13
N GLN A 239 -10.87 26.97 -100.42
CA GLN A 239 -10.13 28.20 -100.65
C GLN A 239 -9.51 28.21 -102.06
N ALA A 240 -8.91 27.11 -102.50
CA ALA A 240 -8.39 26.98 -103.86
C ALA A 240 -9.49 27.12 -104.92
N GLN A 241 -10.65 26.51 -104.72
CA GLN A 241 -11.82 26.64 -105.61
C GLN A 241 -12.37 28.07 -105.62
N SER A 242 -12.46 28.73 -104.47
CA SER A 242 -12.89 30.13 -104.38
C SER A 242 -11.91 31.08 -105.07
N ASP A 243 -10.61 30.83 -104.93
CA ASP A 243 -9.57 31.61 -105.61
C ASP A 243 -9.61 31.38 -107.13
N GLU A 244 -9.87 30.15 -107.57
CA GLU A 244 -10.10 29.79 -108.97
C GLU A 244 -11.36 30.47 -109.53
N GLU A 245 -12.50 30.40 -108.83
CA GLU A 245 -13.72 31.12 -109.21
C GLU A 245 -13.51 32.63 -109.27
N ARG A 246 -12.79 33.20 -108.30
CA ARG A 246 -12.49 34.63 -108.27
C ARG A 246 -11.61 35.01 -109.46
N ALA A 247 -10.62 34.20 -109.80
CA ALA A 247 -9.79 34.39 -110.99
C ALA A 247 -10.62 34.28 -112.29
N ALA A 248 -11.52 33.29 -112.38
CA ALA A 248 -12.42 33.11 -113.52
C ALA A 248 -13.38 34.30 -113.68
N LYS A 249 -14.04 34.74 -112.61
CA LYS A 249 -14.91 35.93 -112.61
C LYS A 249 -14.15 37.20 -112.96
N GLN A 250 -12.90 37.35 -112.50
CA GLN A 250 -12.05 38.48 -112.89
C GLN A 250 -11.71 38.43 -114.39
N SER A 251 -11.45 37.24 -114.94
CA SER A 251 -11.24 37.05 -116.38
C SER A 251 -12.49 37.38 -117.19
N GLU A 252 -13.67 36.95 -116.74
CA GLU A 252 -14.95 37.30 -117.37
C GLU A 252 -15.22 38.80 -117.32
N LEU A 253 -14.96 39.46 -116.18
CA LEU A 253 -15.08 40.91 -116.03
C LEU A 253 -14.16 41.63 -117.02
N ASN A 254 -12.91 41.19 -117.16
CA ASN A 254 -11.97 41.76 -118.12
C ASN A 254 -12.50 41.58 -119.56
N LEU A 255 -13.05 40.42 -119.90
CA LEU A 255 -13.62 40.17 -121.23
C LEU A 255 -14.89 40.99 -121.50
N LEU A 256 -15.75 41.16 -120.49
CA LEU A 256 -16.91 42.06 -120.55
C LEU A 256 -16.48 43.52 -120.67
N MET A 257 -15.43 43.92 -119.96
CA MET A 257 -14.85 45.27 -120.07
C MET A 257 -14.34 45.51 -121.48
N ASP A 258 -13.60 44.56 -122.07
CA ASP A 258 -13.16 44.61 -123.47
C ASP A 258 -14.36 44.68 -124.44
N GLU A 259 -15.44 43.94 -124.19
CA GLU A 259 -16.65 43.95 -125.02
C GLU A 259 -17.42 45.27 -124.87
N VAL A 260 -17.47 45.85 -123.67
CA VAL A 260 -18.03 47.19 -123.41
C VAL A 260 -17.21 48.26 -124.11
N GLU A 261 -15.88 48.20 -124.04
CA GLU A 261 -15.00 49.12 -124.77
C GLU A 261 -15.20 49.00 -126.29
N ARG A 262 -15.31 47.77 -126.81
CA ARG A 262 -15.66 47.51 -128.22
C ARG A 262 -17.04 48.06 -128.57
N ALA A 263 -18.05 47.82 -127.73
CA ALA A 263 -19.42 48.29 -127.94
C ALA A 263 -19.51 49.81 -127.86
N GLN A 264 -18.79 50.47 -126.95
CA GLN A 264 -18.66 51.93 -126.89
C GLN A 264 -17.96 52.49 -128.12
N THR A 265 -16.89 51.84 -128.58
CA THR A 265 -16.23 52.20 -129.85
C THR A 265 -17.20 52.09 -131.03
N ARG A 266 -18.01 51.02 -131.06
CA ARG A 266 -19.04 50.81 -132.07
C ARG A 266 -20.19 51.81 -131.94
N LEU A 267 -20.63 52.15 -130.73
CA LEU A 267 -21.65 53.17 -130.48
C LEU A 267 -21.17 54.54 -130.98
N LEU A 268 -19.92 54.93 -130.69
CA LEU A 268 -19.31 56.15 -131.21
C LEU A 268 -19.17 56.16 -132.74
N SER A 269 -19.05 54.99 -133.37
CA SER A 269 -19.10 54.86 -134.84
C SER A 269 -20.53 54.98 -135.37
N LEU A 270 -21.50 54.34 -134.70
CA LEU A 270 -22.92 54.39 -135.06
C LEU A 270 -23.55 55.75 -134.78
N GLU A 271 -23.09 56.53 -133.81
CA GLU A 271 -23.52 57.91 -133.57
C GLU A 271 -23.01 58.84 -134.68
N ARG A 272 -21.80 58.59 -135.20
CA ARG A 272 -21.31 59.26 -136.42
C ARG A 272 -22.14 58.87 -137.64
N GLU A 273 -22.45 57.58 -137.80
CA GLU A 273 -23.34 57.11 -138.88
C GLU A 273 -24.77 57.63 -138.70
N LYS A 274 -25.30 57.75 -137.48
CA LYS A 274 -26.60 58.36 -137.18
C LYS A 274 -26.61 59.84 -137.55
N GLY A 275 -25.52 60.57 -137.37
CA GLY A 275 -25.36 61.93 -137.89
C GLY A 275 -25.42 62.00 -139.43
N VAL A 276 -24.89 60.98 -140.11
CA VAL A 276 -24.92 60.87 -141.58
C VAL A 276 -26.27 60.37 -142.11
N LEU A 277 -26.94 59.47 -141.38
CA LEU A 277 -28.23 58.89 -141.71
C LEU A 277 -29.42 59.80 -141.32
N TRP A 278 -29.27 60.70 -140.36
CA TRP A 278 -30.25 61.78 -140.09
C TRP A 278 -30.38 62.76 -141.27
N SER A 279 -29.35 62.89 -142.11
CA SER A 279 -29.41 63.64 -143.37
C SER A 279 -30.08 62.85 -144.50
N GLN A 280 -30.22 61.54 -144.38
CA GLN A 280 -30.73 60.65 -145.43
C GLN A 280 -32.11 60.06 -145.13
N LEU A 281 -32.65 60.31 -143.93
CA LEU A 281 -33.94 59.79 -143.45
C LEU A 281 -34.99 60.92 -143.25
N GLN A 282 -34.94 61.98 -144.06
CA GLN A 282 -36.07 62.90 -144.31
C GLN A 282 -36.77 62.62 -145.65
N SER A 283 -36.64 61.38 -146.15
CA SER A 283 -37.40 60.85 -147.28
C SER A 283 -37.69 59.37 -147.08
N ALA A 284 -38.97 59.00 -147.19
CA ALA A 284 -39.55 57.64 -147.14
C ALA A 284 -40.10 57.14 -145.79
N ASN A 285 -41.25 57.71 -145.43
CA ASN A 285 -42.56 57.05 -145.40
C ASN A 285 -42.73 55.64 -144.77
N GLU A 286 -43.45 55.64 -143.64
CA GLU A 286 -44.61 54.83 -143.21
C GLU A 286 -44.69 53.28 -143.35
N ASP A 287 -45.02 52.69 -142.19
CA ASP A 287 -46.19 51.83 -141.90
C ASP A 287 -46.10 50.28 -141.75
N THR A 288 -46.56 49.86 -140.54
CA THR A 288 -47.37 48.65 -140.19
C THR A 288 -46.74 47.24 -140.34
N GLY A 289 -47.04 46.22 -139.52
CA GLY A 289 -47.94 46.03 -138.40
C GLY A 289 -48.09 44.53 -138.04
N SER A 290 -48.28 44.25 -136.74
CA SER A 290 -49.20 43.26 -136.10
C SER A 290 -49.15 41.72 -136.37
N LYS A 291 -49.28 40.97 -135.24
CA LYS A 291 -50.04 39.71 -134.95
C LYS A 291 -49.17 38.57 -134.37
N ARG A 292 -49.60 37.59 -133.54
CA ARG A 292 -50.67 37.31 -132.54
C ARG A 292 -50.56 35.78 -132.22
N SER A 293 -50.87 35.34 -130.99
CA SER A 293 -51.28 33.94 -130.60
C SER A 293 -50.21 32.82 -130.68
N ASP A 294 -50.18 31.70 -129.94
CA ASP A 294 -51.08 30.97 -129.00
C ASP A 294 -50.18 30.14 -128.04
N ASN A 295 -50.41 30.10 -126.72
CA ASN A 295 -51.18 29.07 -126.00
C ASN A 295 -50.90 27.61 -126.39
N VAL A 296 -49.79 27.06 -125.90
CA VAL A 296 -49.68 25.64 -125.49
C VAL A 296 -48.79 25.64 -124.25
N ASP A 297 -49.29 25.12 -123.14
CA ASP A 297 -48.62 24.15 -122.25
C ASP A 297 -49.10 24.23 -120.79
N SER A 298 -50.40 24.04 -120.58
CA SER A 298 -51.00 23.95 -119.24
C SER A 298 -50.73 22.61 -118.54
N SER A 299 -50.16 21.63 -119.25
CA SER A 299 -49.81 20.31 -118.70
C SER A 299 -48.40 20.30 -118.12
N SER A 300 -47.40 20.90 -118.79
CA SER A 300 -46.05 21.02 -118.23
C SER A 300 -45.98 21.99 -117.05
N MET A 301 -46.82 23.03 -117.02
CA MET A 301 -46.91 23.93 -115.86
C MET A 301 -47.46 23.23 -114.61
N LEU A 302 -48.40 22.29 -114.77
CA LEU A 302 -48.92 21.49 -113.65
C LEU A 302 -47.93 20.41 -113.21
N GLU A 303 -47.20 19.79 -114.12
CA GLU A 303 -46.16 18.79 -113.81
C GLU A 303 -44.91 19.43 -113.18
N ASN A 304 -44.53 20.63 -113.64
CA ASN A 304 -43.49 21.46 -113.00
C ASN A 304 -43.96 22.01 -111.65
N SER A 305 -45.25 22.32 -111.48
CA SER A 305 -45.80 22.72 -110.19
C SER A 305 -45.88 21.54 -109.21
N LEU A 306 -46.22 20.35 -109.69
CA LEU A 306 -46.28 19.13 -108.88
C LEU A 306 -44.87 18.72 -108.42
N SER A 307 -43.90 18.68 -109.32
CA SER A 307 -42.50 18.38 -108.98
C SER A 307 -41.87 19.45 -108.08
N ALA A 308 -42.21 20.73 -108.26
CA ALA A 308 -41.81 21.77 -107.32
C ALA A 308 -42.45 21.56 -105.93
N LYS A 309 -43.72 21.16 -105.86
CA LYS A 309 -44.40 20.84 -104.59
C LYS A 309 -43.82 19.59 -103.93
N GLU A 310 -43.51 18.54 -104.69
CA GLU A 310 -42.85 17.32 -104.17
C GLU A 310 -41.44 17.61 -103.65
N LYS A 311 -40.68 18.48 -104.35
CA LYS A 311 -39.38 18.94 -103.88
C LYS A 311 -39.51 19.73 -102.57
N ILE A 312 -40.47 20.66 -102.48
CA ILE A 312 -40.74 21.42 -101.24
C ILE A 312 -41.17 20.48 -100.10
N ILE A 313 -41.99 19.46 -100.38
CA ILE A 313 -42.38 18.46 -99.39
C ILE A 313 -41.16 17.65 -98.91
N SER A 314 -40.25 17.28 -99.82
CA SER A 314 -39.01 16.57 -99.45
C SER A 314 -38.05 17.45 -98.62
N GLU A 315 -37.93 18.73 -98.97
CA GLU A 315 -37.14 19.72 -98.22
C GLU A 315 -37.75 19.95 -96.83
N MET A 316 -39.07 20.14 -96.74
CA MET A 316 -39.80 20.25 -95.46
C MET A 316 -39.67 18.99 -94.60
N ASN A 317 -39.70 17.79 -95.20
CA ASN A 317 -39.52 16.53 -94.46
C ASN A 317 -38.08 16.36 -93.97
N MET A 318 -37.09 16.79 -94.75
CA MET A 318 -35.69 16.84 -94.31
C MET A 318 -35.49 17.85 -93.18
N GLU A 319 -36.09 19.03 -93.26
CA GLU A 319 -36.05 20.03 -92.19
C GLU A 319 -36.76 19.53 -90.93
N LEU A 320 -37.94 18.91 -91.06
CA LEU A 320 -38.63 18.26 -89.94
C LEU A 320 -37.76 17.19 -89.29
N HIS A 321 -37.14 16.32 -90.09
CA HIS A 321 -36.28 15.27 -89.57
C HIS A 321 -35.03 15.83 -88.88
N ASN A 322 -34.42 16.87 -89.44
CA ASN A 322 -33.30 17.56 -88.82
C ASN A 322 -33.71 18.22 -87.49
N ILE A 323 -34.86 18.91 -87.45
CA ILE A 323 -35.38 19.54 -86.24
C ILE A 323 -35.72 18.49 -85.16
N GLU A 324 -36.34 17.38 -85.55
CA GLU A 324 -36.62 16.25 -84.65
C GLU A 324 -35.34 15.65 -84.08
N THR A 325 -34.31 15.51 -84.91
CA THR A 325 -33.01 14.98 -84.50
C THR A 325 -32.28 15.96 -83.56
N THR A 326 -32.29 17.26 -83.85
CA THR A 326 -31.72 18.27 -82.95
C THR A 326 -32.47 18.33 -81.63
N LEU A 327 -33.81 18.26 -81.65
CA LEU A 327 -34.64 18.25 -80.45
C LEU A 327 -34.40 16.99 -79.60
N ALA A 328 -34.20 15.83 -80.24
CA ALA A 328 -33.85 14.60 -79.54
C ALA A 328 -32.47 14.70 -78.87
N ASN A 329 -31.48 15.25 -79.57
CA ASN A 329 -30.13 15.47 -79.02
C ASN A 329 -30.14 16.48 -77.86
N GLU A 330 -30.89 17.58 -77.96
CA GLU A 330 -31.06 18.55 -76.86
C GLU A 330 -31.75 17.91 -75.66
N ARG A 331 -32.80 17.11 -75.88
CA ARG A 331 -33.46 16.35 -74.81
C ARG A 331 -32.50 15.39 -74.10
N GLU A 332 -31.67 14.68 -74.86
CA GLU A 332 -30.67 13.78 -74.29
C GLU A 332 -29.60 14.54 -73.49
N GLN A 333 -29.13 15.68 -74.00
CA GLN A 333 -28.21 16.57 -73.28
C GLN A 333 -28.84 17.08 -71.97
N HIS A 334 -30.10 17.52 -71.99
CA HIS A 334 -30.81 17.95 -70.79
C HIS A 334 -31.00 16.82 -69.79
N ILE A 335 -31.32 15.60 -70.24
CA ILE A 335 -31.42 14.42 -69.36
C ILE A 335 -30.06 14.13 -68.71
N ASN A 336 -28.98 14.22 -69.46
CA ASN A 336 -27.63 13.99 -68.94
C ASN A 336 -27.21 15.09 -67.94
N GLU A 337 -27.56 16.35 -68.21
CA GLU A 337 -27.29 17.44 -67.26
C GLU A 337 -28.14 17.30 -66.00
N ILE A 338 -29.42 16.91 -66.10
CA ILE A 338 -30.27 16.61 -64.94
C ILE A 338 -29.65 15.47 -64.11
N LYS A 339 -29.15 14.40 -64.74
CA LYS A 339 -28.45 13.30 -64.03
C LYS A 339 -27.19 13.81 -63.33
N ARG A 340 -26.40 14.65 -63.99
CA ARG A 340 -25.17 15.25 -63.44
C ARG A 340 -25.47 16.15 -62.24
N LEU A 341 -26.47 17.02 -62.36
CA LEU A 341 -26.92 17.91 -61.29
C LEU A 341 -27.48 17.13 -60.10
N ASN A 342 -28.26 16.08 -60.34
CA ASN A 342 -28.76 15.20 -59.27
C ASN A 342 -27.63 14.47 -58.54
N ALA A 343 -26.61 13.98 -59.27
CA ALA A 343 -25.44 13.37 -58.64
C ALA A 343 -24.68 14.38 -57.76
N LEU A 344 -24.54 15.63 -58.24
CA LEU A 344 -23.91 16.71 -57.49
C LEU A 344 -24.70 17.07 -56.23
N ILE A 345 -26.04 17.09 -56.31
CA ILE A 345 -26.90 17.33 -55.15
C ILE A 345 -26.70 16.25 -54.09
N ILE A 346 -26.69 14.97 -54.49
CA ILE A 346 -26.46 13.85 -53.56
C ILE A 346 -25.09 13.96 -52.91
N GLU A 347 -24.05 14.28 -53.67
CA GLU A 347 -22.69 14.48 -53.14
C GLU A 347 -22.64 15.62 -52.12
N LYS A 348 -23.30 16.75 -52.42
CA LYS A 348 -23.37 17.89 -51.49
C LYS A 348 -24.20 17.56 -50.25
N ASP A 349 -25.29 16.81 -50.37
CA ASP A 349 -26.10 16.38 -49.23
C ASP A 349 -25.32 15.46 -48.28
N VAL A 350 -24.52 14.54 -48.83
CA VAL A 350 -23.61 13.69 -48.04
C VAL A 350 -22.55 14.54 -47.34
N ALA A 351 -21.91 15.46 -48.06
CA ALA A 351 -20.92 16.36 -47.47
C ALA A 351 -21.52 17.24 -46.36
N ILE A 352 -22.76 17.72 -46.52
CA ILE A 352 -23.49 18.48 -45.49
C ILE A 352 -23.82 17.60 -44.28
N GLN A 353 -24.24 16.35 -44.48
CA GLN A 353 -24.48 15.43 -43.37
C GLN A 353 -23.21 15.13 -42.58
N ASP A 354 -22.09 14.90 -43.26
CA ASP A 354 -20.82 14.61 -42.60
C ASP A 354 -20.27 15.84 -41.87
N ALA A 355 -20.36 17.03 -42.47
CA ALA A 355 -20.03 18.28 -41.80
C ALA A 355 -20.93 18.54 -40.57
N LYS A 356 -22.22 18.20 -40.63
CA LYS A 356 -23.13 18.28 -39.48
C LYS A 356 -22.76 17.29 -38.37
N LYS A 357 -22.40 16.06 -38.71
CA LYS A 357 -21.92 15.07 -37.74
C LYS A 357 -20.63 15.52 -37.08
N GLU A 358 -19.70 16.06 -37.86
CA GLU A 358 -18.44 16.60 -37.32
C GLU A 358 -18.68 17.81 -36.41
N LEU A 359 -19.63 18.70 -36.77
CA LEU A 359 -20.03 19.82 -35.94
C LEU A 359 -20.68 19.37 -34.62
N GLN A 360 -21.49 18.30 -34.64
CA GLN A 360 -22.09 17.72 -33.44
C GLN A 360 -21.07 16.98 -32.56
N ALA A 361 -20.02 16.40 -33.16
CA ALA A 361 -18.93 15.75 -32.44
C ALA A 361 -17.97 16.76 -31.78
N ARG A 362 -17.96 18.02 -32.22
CA ARG A 362 -17.13 19.06 -31.60
C ARG A 362 -17.67 19.42 -30.21
N PRO A 363 -16.79 19.52 -29.20
CA PRO A 363 -17.17 19.98 -27.87
C PRO A 363 -17.89 21.33 -27.95
N THR A 364 -19.06 21.44 -27.30
CA THR A 364 -19.79 22.70 -27.23
C THR A 364 -18.93 23.75 -26.50
N PRO A 365 -19.06 25.04 -26.87
CA PRO A 365 -18.29 26.12 -26.24
C PRO A 365 -18.48 26.15 -24.71
N LYS A 366 -19.68 25.81 -24.22
CA LYS A 366 -19.96 25.62 -22.79
C LYS A 366 -19.11 24.52 -22.15
N LEU A 367 -18.96 23.37 -22.82
CA LEU A 367 -18.13 22.27 -22.32
C LEU A 367 -16.65 22.64 -22.32
N VAL A 368 -16.17 23.37 -23.34
CA VAL A 368 -14.80 23.89 -23.40
C VAL A 368 -14.56 24.91 -22.28
N ASP A 369 -15.50 25.81 -22.02
CA ASP A 369 -15.41 26.77 -20.93
C ASP A 369 -15.46 26.07 -19.56
N ASP A 370 -16.31 25.07 -19.38
CA ASP A 370 -16.37 24.27 -18.15
C ASP A 370 -15.07 23.47 -17.92
N LEU A 371 -14.47 22.92 -18.98
CA LEU A 371 -13.16 22.26 -18.90
C LEU A 371 -12.05 23.25 -18.57
N ARG A 372 -12.04 24.44 -19.19
CA ARG A 372 -11.08 25.51 -18.85
C ARG A 372 -11.23 25.98 -17.40
N LYS A 373 -12.46 26.13 -16.91
CA LYS A 373 -12.75 26.47 -15.51
C LYS A 373 -12.30 25.36 -14.57
N LYS A 374 -12.57 24.08 -14.88
CA LYS A 374 -12.08 22.93 -14.10
C LYS A 374 -10.55 22.88 -14.05
N VAL A 375 -9.86 23.14 -15.16
CA VAL A 375 -8.40 23.21 -15.22
C VAL A 375 -7.87 24.38 -14.36
N LYS A 376 -8.47 25.57 -14.46
CA LYS A 376 -8.09 26.71 -13.61
C LYS A 376 -8.30 26.43 -12.12
N ILE A 377 -9.41 25.82 -11.73
CA ILE A 377 -9.68 25.42 -10.34
C ILE A 377 -8.65 24.39 -9.86
N LEU A 378 -8.36 23.37 -10.68
CA LEU A 378 -7.33 22.36 -10.35
C LEU A 378 -5.94 22.97 -10.24
N GLN A 379 -5.60 23.94 -11.08
CA GLN A 379 -4.34 24.66 -11.02
C GLN A 379 -4.26 25.51 -9.74
N ALA A 380 -5.35 26.17 -9.36
CA ALA A 380 -5.40 26.99 -8.15
C ALA A 380 -5.31 26.14 -6.87
N VAL A 381 -5.99 24.97 -6.84
CA VAL A 381 -5.93 24.00 -5.73
C VAL A 381 -4.58 23.26 -5.67
N GLY A 382 -3.97 22.98 -6.82
CA GLY A 382 -2.70 22.24 -6.93
C GLY A 382 -1.46 23.09 -6.65
N TYR A 383 -1.52 24.41 -6.92
CA TYR A 383 -0.34 25.27 -6.84
C TYR A 383 -0.42 26.39 -5.80
N ASN A 384 -1.53 26.58 -5.07
CA ASN A 384 -1.68 27.59 -4.01
C ASN A 384 -1.15 29.00 -4.40
N SER A 385 -1.27 29.37 -5.67
CA SER A 385 -0.62 30.56 -6.23
C SER A 385 -1.49 31.23 -7.28
N ILE A 386 -2.66 31.72 -6.89
CA ILE A 386 -3.43 32.69 -7.69
C ILE A 386 -3.98 33.77 -6.75
N GLU A 387 -3.77 35.04 -7.14
CA GLU A 387 -4.27 36.25 -6.50
C GLU A 387 -5.81 36.23 -6.42
N ALA A 388 -6.37 36.68 -5.30
CA ALA A 388 -7.79 36.52 -4.95
C ALA A 388 -8.79 37.11 -5.96
N GLU A 389 -8.35 38.02 -6.85
CA GLU A 389 -9.18 38.66 -7.86
C GLU A 389 -9.51 37.75 -9.05
N ASP A 390 -8.62 36.80 -9.40
CA ASP A 390 -8.86 35.81 -10.47
C ASP A 390 -9.73 34.62 -10.02
N TRP A 391 -9.95 34.50 -8.70
CA TRP A 391 -10.77 33.44 -8.09
C TRP A 391 -12.28 33.71 -8.19
N GLU A 392 -12.74 34.95 -8.02
CA GLU A 392 -14.18 35.29 -8.12
C GLU A 392 -14.70 35.20 -9.55
N ALA A 393 -13.88 35.52 -10.55
CA ALA A 393 -14.26 35.45 -11.96
C ALA A 393 -14.45 34.01 -12.46
N ALA A 394 -13.73 33.04 -11.88
CA ALA A 394 -13.80 31.63 -12.27
C ALA A 394 -14.97 30.86 -11.64
N THR A 395 -15.61 31.39 -10.60
CA THR A 395 -16.48 30.65 -9.66
C THR A 395 -17.96 31.04 -9.70
N SER A 396 -18.36 31.86 -10.67
CA SER A 396 -19.72 32.42 -10.82
C SER A 396 -20.84 31.44 -11.26
N GLY A 397 -20.64 30.11 -11.14
CA GLY A 397 -21.66 29.09 -11.49
C GLY A 397 -22.10 28.25 -10.29
N GLU A 398 -23.42 28.15 -10.04
CA GLU A 398 -24.01 27.49 -8.85
C GLU A 398 -23.54 26.04 -8.62
N GLU A 399 -23.42 25.23 -9.67
CA GLU A 399 -22.96 23.84 -9.54
C GLU A 399 -21.45 23.72 -9.29
N MET A 400 -20.69 24.70 -9.78
CA MET A 400 -19.22 24.72 -9.68
C MET A 400 -18.78 25.21 -8.30
N SER A 401 -19.51 26.16 -7.72
CA SER A 401 -19.33 26.66 -6.35
C SER A 401 -19.48 25.56 -5.28
N LYS A 402 -20.36 24.58 -5.51
CA LYS A 402 -20.55 23.45 -4.57
C LYS A 402 -19.39 22.44 -4.60
N MET A 403 -18.85 22.13 -5.78
CA MET A 403 -17.67 21.27 -5.91
C MET A 403 -16.42 21.94 -5.34
N GLU A 404 -16.30 23.25 -5.54
CA GLU A 404 -15.23 24.08 -5.01
C GLU A 404 -15.26 24.15 -3.48
N SER A 405 -16.43 24.39 -2.88
CA SER A 405 -16.63 24.35 -1.43
C SER A 405 -16.14 23.02 -0.83
N LEU A 406 -16.45 21.90 -1.49
CA LEU A 406 -16.02 20.57 -1.05
C LEU A 406 -14.51 20.35 -1.19
N LEU A 407 -13.89 20.89 -2.25
CA LEU A 407 -12.44 20.78 -2.45
C LEU A 407 -11.66 21.68 -1.47
N LEU A 408 -12.12 22.90 -1.22
CA LEU A 408 -11.53 23.81 -0.23
C LEU A 408 -11.69 23.27 1.20
N ASP A 409 -12.85 22.74 1.55
CA ASP A 409 -13.07 22.10 2.85
C ASP A 409 -12.18 20.86 3.02
N LYS A 410 -12.02 20.04 1.97
CA LYS A 410 -11.11 18.89 1.99
C LYS A 410 -9.65 19.32 2.10
N ASN A 411 -9.24 20.39 1.40
CA ASN A 411 -7.86 20.91 1.47
C ASN A 411 -7.56 21.48 2.86
N ARG A 412 -8.45 22.32 3.41
CA ARG A 412 -8.32 22.83 4.79
C ARG A 412 -8.30 21.71 5.83
N ARG A 413 -9.10 20.65 5.65
CA ARG A 413 -9.07 19.46 6.52
C ARG A 413 -7.73 18.72 6.42
N MET A 414 -7.19 18.57 5.21
CA MET A 414 -5.88 17.95 4.99
C MET A 414 -4.77 18.79 5.62
N GLU A 415 -4.76 20.11 5.43
CA GLU A 415 -3.81 21.03 6.08
C GLU A 415 -3.90 20.98 7.60
N HIS A 416 -5.12 20.93 8.14
CA HIS A 416 -5.34 20.78 9.57
C HIS A 416 -4.83 19.42 10.09
N GLN A 417 -5.05 18.34 9.35
CA GLN A 417 -4.51 17.01 9.69
C GLN A 417 -2.98 16.99 9.65
N VAL A 418 -2.36 17.60 8.64
CA VAL A 418 -0.90 17.72 8.53
C VAL A 418 -0.34 18.50 9.71
N THR A 419 -0.97 19.63 10.06
CA THR A 419 -0.56 20.45 11.20
C THR A 419 -0.71 19.67 12.52
N GLN A 420 -1.81 18.94 12.69
CA GLN A 420 -2.05 18.10 13.86
C GLN A 420 -1.03 16.95 13.97
N LEU A 421 -0.68 16.31 12.86
CA LEU A 421 0.34 15.27 12.82
C LEU A 421 1.73 15.83 13.14
N LYS A 422 2.06 17.05 12.67
CA LYS A 422 3.31 17.74 13.03
C LYS A 422 3.40 18.02 14.53
N VAL A 423 2.31 18.49 15.14
CA VAL A 423 2.26 18.71 16.60
C VAL A 423 2.38 17.40 17.37
N GLN A 424 1.69 16.35 16.93
CA GLN A 424 1.84 15.02 17.54
C GLN A 424 3.26 14.47 17.42
N LEU A 425 3.95 14.74 16.31
CA LEU A 425 5.35 14.36 16.13
C LEU A 425 6.24 15.09 17.12
N SER A 426 6.09 16.41 17.31
CA SER A 426 6.90 17.15 18.28
C SER A 426 6.61 16.72 19.73
N GLU A 427 5.35 16.45 20.07
CA GLU A 427 4.96 15.90 21.38
C GLU A 427 5.55 14.51 21.62
N LYS A 428 5.60 13.65 20.60
CA LYS A 428 6.23 12.33 20.73
C LYS A 428 7.74 12.41 20.83
N SER A 429 8.37 13.35 20.12
CA SER A 429 9.79 13.62 20.23
C SER A 429 10.16 14.10 21.64
N SER A 430 9.41 15.04 22.21
CA SER A 430 9.69 15.51 23.58
C SER A 430 9.44 14.44 24.64
N LEU A 431 8.43 13.59 24.46
CA LEU A 431 8.22 12.43 25.34
C LEU A 431 9.35 11.41 25.23
N LEU A 432 9.94 11.23 24.05
CA LEU A 432 11.12 10.38 23.88
C LEU A 432 12.32 10.97 24.63
N ASP A 433 12.61 12.26 24.43
CA ASP A 433 13.73 12.95 25.11
C ASP A 433 13.61 12.87 26.64
N THR A 434 12.39 13.00 27.18
CA THR A 434 12.15 12.87 28.63
C THR A 434 12.25 11.43 29.13
N ALA A 435 11.84 10.44 28.34
CA ALA A 435 12.02 9.03 28.67
C ALA A 435 13.50 8.65 28.66
N ASP A 436 14.26 9.11 27.65
CA ASP A 436 15.70 8.90 27.56
C ASP A 436 16.43 9.55 28.75
N SER A 437 16.02 10.76 29.14
CA SER A 437 16.54 11.42 30.35
C SER A 437 16.28 10.59 31.63
N LYS A 438 15.09 9.98 31.76
CA LYS A 438 14.76 9.09 32.88
C LYS A 438 15.52 7.78 32.85
N ILE A 439 15.78 7.22 31.67
CA ILE A 439 16.62 6.02 31.53
C ILE A 439 18.03 6.33 32.03
N ILE A 440 18.59 7.48 31.66
CA ILE A 440 19.91 7.93 32.14
C ILE A 440 19.90 8.07 33.68
N GLU A 441 18.88 8.71 34.26
CA GLU A 441 18.75 8.88 35.72
C GLU A 441 18.61 7.53 36.46
N LEU A 442 17.76 6.63 35.98
CA LEU A 442 17.58 5.31 36.59
C LEU A 442 18.84 4.46 36.46
N THR A 443 19.53 4.55 35.33
CA THR A 443 20.82 3.87 35.13
C THR A 443 21.88 4.41 36.10
N SER A 444 21.89 5.72 36.39
CA SER A 444 22.81 6.27 37.41
C SER A 444 22.46 5.76 38.80
N LYS A 445 21.17 5.69 39.17
CA LYS A 445 20.70 5.16 40.46
C LYS A 445 21.03 3.68 40.62
N VAL A 446 20.86 2.87 39.57
CA VAL A 446 21.24 1.45 39.59
C VAL A 446 22.75 1.30 39.82
N ASN A 447 23.57 2.10 39.14
CA ASN A 447 25.02 2.10 39.37
C ASN A 447 25.40 2.53 40.80
N GLU A 448 24.71 3.52 41.37
CA GLU A 448 24.91 3.93 42.77
C GLU A 448 24.51 2.83 43.76
N GLN A 449 23.36 2.18 43.54
CA GLN A 449 22.89 1.06 44.34
C GLN A 449 23.85 -0.13 44.24
N GLN A 450 24.35 -0.45 43.05
CA GLN A 450 25.31 -1.53 42.86
C GLN A 450 26.63 -1.26 43.58
N LYS A 451 27.11 0.00 43.57
CA LYS A 451 28.27 0.42 44.38
C LYS A 451 27.99 0.34 45.88
N LEU A 452 26.78 0.67 46.32
CA LEU A 452 26.40 0.58 47.74
C LEU A 452 26.31 -0.89 48.19
N ILE A 453 25.68 -1.75 47.38
CA ILE A 453 25.62 -3.19 47.63
C ILE A 453 27.04 -3.75 47.72
N GLN A 454 27.92 -3.40 46.79
CA GLN A 454 29.31 -3.85 46.83
C GLN A 454 30.04 -3.40 48.11
N LYS A 455 29.80 -2.17 48.58
CA LYS A 455 30.32 -1.71 49.89
C LYS A 455 29.72 -2.47 51.07
N LEU A 456 28.43 -2.74 51.05
CA LEU A 456 27.76 -3.51 52.09
C LEU A 456 28.23 -4.97 52.10
N GLU A 457 28.46 -5.56 50.94
CA GLU A 457 29.06 -6.88 50.78
C GLU A 457 30.48 -6.90 51.34
N ASP A 458 31.30 -5.89 51.05
CA ASP A 458 32.65 -5.73 51.62
C ASP A 458 32.61 -5.55 53.15
N ASP A 459 31.63 -4.81 53.67
CA ASP A 459 31.46 -4.58 55.11
C ASP A 459 30.87 -5.81 55.83
N ILE A 460 30.00 -6.58 55.16
CA ILE A 460 29.51 -7.87 55.62
C ILE A 460 30.67 -8.88 55.62
N LEU A 461 31.50 -8.93 54.59
CA LEU A 461 32.71 -9.74 54.54
C LEU A 461 33.68 -9.38 55.68
N LYS A 462 33.81 -8.10 56.03
CA LYS A 462 34.56 -7.66 57.22
C LYS A 462 33.85 -7.99 58.54
N GLY A 463 32.52 -7.97 58.57
CA GLY A 463 31.69 -8.26 59.74
C GLY A 463 31.54 -9.75 60.07
N TYR A 464 31.63 -10.65 59.08
CA TYR A 464 31.63 -12.10 59.27
C TYR A 464 32.94 -12.65 59.89
N GLY A 465 33.93 -11.78 60.15
CA GLY A 465 35.01 -12.05 61.09
C GLY A 465 34.61 -12.07 62.57
N SER A 466 33.34 -11.75 62.91
CA SER A 466 32.85 -11.72 64.29
C SER A 466 31.50 -12.44 64.41
N LYS A 467 31.55 -13.77 64.60
CA LYS A 467 30.40 -14.58 65.01
C LYS A 467 30.01 -14.20 66.43
N ASP A 468 28.81 -13.66 66.63
CA ASP A 468 27.84 -14.14 67.62
C ASP A 468 26.61 -13.21 67.68
N ARG A 469 25.46 -13.71 67.22
CA ARG A 469 24.13 -13.68 67.87
C ARG A 469 22.96 -13.72 66.87
N LYS A 470 22.25 -14.85 66.97
CA LYS A 470 20.79 -14.92 67.16
C LYS A 470 19.91 -14.77 65.92
N ALA A 471 19.69 -15.93 65.30
CA ALA A 471 18.42 -16.33 64.71
C ALA A 471 17.26 -16.16 65.72
N SER A 472 16.22 -15.44 65.31
CA SER A 472 14.86 -15.43 65.87
C SER A 472 14.21 -14.12 65.40
N LEU A 473 13.39 -14.15 64.36
CA LEU A 473 12.32 -13.20 64.03
C LEU A 473 11.98 -13.37 62.54
N PHE A 474 11.19 -14.38 62.16
CA PHE A 474 10.43 -14.34 60.91
C PHE A 474 9.35 -15.41 60.92
N GLU A 475 8.26 -15.12 61.63
CA GLU A 475 7.00 -15.86 61.50
C GLU A 475 5.88 -14.93 61.97
N ASP A 476 5.19 -14.29 61.02
CA ASP A 476 3.79 -13.87 61.13
C ASP A 476 3.31 -13.27 59.77
N TRP A 477 2.01 -13.36 59.49
CA TRP A 477 1.20 -12.73 58.41
C TRP A 477 0.77 -13.59 57.22
N ASP A 478 -0.31 -14.34 57.47
CA ASP A 478 -1.33 -14.80 56.52
C ASP A 478 -2.67 -14.09 56.86
N LEU A 479 -3.57 -13.84 55.88
CA LEU A 479 -5.05 -13.66 55.97
C LEU A 479 -5.70 -12.91 54.76
N SER A 480 -6.36 -13.70 53.90
CA SER A 480 -7.77 -13.67 53.40
C SER A 480 -8.58 -12.39 53.04
N GLU A 481 -9.17 -12.47 51.83
CA GLU A 481 -10.52 -12.14 51.31
C GLU A 481 -11.49 -11.16 52.01
N ALA A 482 -12.14 -10.30 51.20
CA ALA A 482 -13.53 -9.87 51.41
C ALA A 482 -14.25 -9.46 50.09
N SER A 483 -15.34 -10.17 49.81
CA SER A 483 -16.39 -9.89 48.81
C SER A 483 -17.36 -8.81 49.27
N GLY A 484 -17.93 -8.04 48.33
CA GLY A 484 -19.08 -7.16 48.59
C GLY A 484 -19.87 -6.88 47.30
N ALA A 485 -21.11 -7.38 47.26
CA ALA A 485 -22.10 -7.18 46.21
C ALA A 485 -23.34 -6.52 46.82
N GLU A 486 -23.90 -5.48 46.17
CA GLU A 486 -25.29 -4.99 46.28
C GLU A 486 -25.55 -4.13 45.01
N SER A 487 -26.40 -4.54 44.04
CA SER A 487 -27.88 -4.43 43.93
C SER A 487 -28.45 -3.01 43.79
N SER A 488 -29.14 -2.73 42.66
CA SER A 488 -30.46 -2.05 42.62
C SER A 488 -30.99 -1.92 41.18
N GLU A 489 -32.14 -2.56 40.92
CA GLU A 489 -33.03 -2.35 39.77
C GLU A 489 -34.08 -1.28 40.11
N HIS A 490 -34.51 -0.43 39.16
CA HIS A 490 -35.94 -0.18 38.89
C HIS A 490 -36.17 0.75 37.66
N LEU A 491 -37.35 0.53 37.04
CA LEU A 491 -38.13 1.37 36.12
C LEU A 491 -37.93 1.20 34.62
N ASP A 492 -38.74 0.28 34.12
CA ASP A 492 -39.20 0.18 32.75
C ASP A 492 -40.51 0.96 32.54
N GLN A 493 -40.88 1.15 31.26
CA GLN A 493 -42.24 1.41 30.75
C GLN A 493 -42.65 2.86 30.39
N LYS A 494 -42.15 3.36 29.24
CA LYS A 494 -42.91 4.27 28.34
C LYS A 494 -42.30 4.41 26.93
N HIS A 495 -42.20 3.36 26.08
CA HIS A 495 -41.62 3.55 24.73
C HIS A 495 -42.15 2.69 23.55
N VAL A 496 -43.31 2.04 23.66
CA VAL A 496 -43.74 1.02 22.68
C VAL A 496 -44.11 1.56 21.28
N SER A 497 -44.36 2.86 21.07
CA SER A 497 -44.62 3.40 19.71
C SER A 497 -43.38 3.96 19.00
N SER A 498 -42.27 4.14 19.71
CA SER A 498 -40.98 4.56 19.13
C SER A 498 -40.14 3.36 18.70
N ASP A 499 -40.45 2.16 19.21
CA ASP A 499 -39.65 0.95 19.01
C ASP A 499 -39.69 0.43 17.56
N GLN A 500 -40.71 0.75 16.76
CA GLN A 500 -40.82 0.26 15.39
C GLN A 500 -39.97 1.07 14.39
N ASP A 501 -39.98 2.40 14.51
CA ASP A 501 -39.09 3.29 13.76
C ASP A 501 -37.66 3.25 14.29
N GLN A 502 -37.48 3.10 15.61
CA GLN A 502 -36.16 2.80 16.18
C GLN A 502 -35.66 1.45 15.73
N SER A 503 -36.49 0.40 15.62
CA SER A 503 -36.05 -0.91 15.11
C SER A 503 -35.63 -0.86 13.64
N SER A 504 -36.35 -0.10 12.80
CA SER A 504 -35.94 0.12 11.40
C SER A 504 -34.64 0.91 11.31
N MET A 505 -34.53 2.02 12.04
CA MET A 505 -33.32 2.84 12.10
C MET A 505 -32.14 2.08 12.72
N LEU A 506 -32.39 1.22 13.73
CA LEU A 506 -31.38 0.35 14.33
C LEU A 506 -30.95 -0.76 13.36
N LYS A 507 -31.84 -1.28 12.52
CA LYS A 507 -31.49 -2.21 11.43
C LYS A 507 -30.64 -1.54 10.37
N GLU A 508 -30.97 -0.32 9.96
CA GLU A 508 -30.15 0.46 9.02
C GLU A 508 -28.80 0.84 9.62
N ILE A 509 -28.76 1.27 10.89
CA ILE A 509 -27.51 1.53 11.62
C ILE A 509 -26.69 0.24 11.76
N ARG A 510 -27.32 -0.91 11.97
CA ARG A 510 -26.65 -2.21 12.04
C ARG A 510 -26.08 -2.63 10.69
N GLN A 511 -26.83 -2.45 9.61
CA GLN A 511 -26.36 -2.71 8.25
C GLN A 511 -25.24 -1.73 7.84
N LEU A 512 -25.34 -0.45 8.20
CA LEU A 512 -24.28 0.53 7.97
C LEU A 512 -23.04 0.21 8.81
N LYS A 513 -23.20 -0.24 10.06
CA LYS A 513 -22.09 -0.72 10.90
C LYS A 513 -21.45 -1.98 10.33
N GLU A 514 -22.23 -2.93 9.84
CA GLU A 514 -21.73 -4.13 9.15
C GLU A 514 -21.00 -3.75 7.86
N ARG A 515 -21.52 -2.79 7.09
CA ARG A 515 -20.90 -2.32 5.85
C ARG A 515 -19.64 -1.50 6.10
N ILE A 516 -19.61 -0.66 7.14
CA ILE A 516 -18.40 0.02 7.61
C ILE A 516 -17.39 -1.02 8.11
N GLY A 517 -17.83 -2.06 8.82
CA GLY A 517 -16.99 -3.17 9.27
C GLY A 517 -16.36 -3.92 8.09
N ALA A 518 -17.17 -4.27 7.08
CA ALA A 518 -16.72 -4.93 5.86
C ALA A 518 -15.75 -4.04 5.06
N LEU A 519 -16.08 -2.76 4.86
CA LEU A 519 -15.19 -1.81 4.18
C LEU A 519 -13.90 -1.56 4.95
N THR A 520 -13.95 -1.55 6.28
CA THR A 520 -12.74 -1.43 7.13
C THR A 520 -11.89 -2.68 7.01
N GLN A 521 -12.49 -3.86 6.97
CA GLN A 521 -11.80 -5.12 6.77
C GLN A 521 -11.18 -5.20 5.37
N GLU A 522 -11.87 -4.70 4.34
CA GLU A 522 -11.37 -4.63 2.97
C GLU A 522 -10.25 -3.58 2.83
N LEU A 523 -10.34 -2.45 3.54
CA LEU A 523 -9.28 -1.45 3.63
C LEU A 523 -8.04 -2.01 4.33
N GLU A 524 -8.19 -2.72 5.45
CA GLU A 524 -7.08 -3.36 6.16
C GLU A 524 -6.46 -4.49 5.33
N LYS A 525 -7.29 -5.26 4.62
CA LYS A 525 -6.82 -6.27 3.66
C LYS A 525 -6.04 -5.64 2.52
N SER A 526 -6.54 -4.56 1.93
CA SER A 526 -5.86 -3.82 0.87
C SER A 526 -4.55 -3.19 1.35
N LYS A 527 -4.51 -2.63 2.58
CA LYS A 527 -3.25 -2.16 3.19
C LYS A 527 -2.26 -3.30 3.39
N ALA A 528 -2.69 -4.44 3.90
CA ALA A 528 -1.82 -5.61 4.09
C ALA A 528 -1.29 -6.14 2.75
N ASP A 529 -2.13 -6.15 1.71
CA ASP A 529 -1.75 -6.55 0.36
C ASP A 529 -0.78 -5.53 -0.25
N ASN A 530 -0.96 -4.23 -0.03
CA ASN A 530 0.00 -3.18 -0.45
C ASN A 530 1.36 -3.31 0.25
N VAL A 531 1.40 -3.64 1.54
CA VAL A 531 2.65 -3.90 2.28
C VAL A 531 3.36 -5.13 1.72
N LYS A 532 2.61 -6.20 1.40
CA LYS A 532 3.16 -7.40 0.73
C LYS A 532 3.65 -7.10 -0.68
N LEU A 533 2.94 -6.27 -1.44
CA LEU A 533 3.34 -5.83 -2.77
C LEU A 533 4.65 -5.04 -2.71
N TYR A 534 4.77 -4.16 -1.72
CA TYR A 534 6.00 -3.42 -1.44
C TYR A 534 7.16 -4.37 -1.11
N GLY A 535 6.95 -5.36 -0.23
CA GLY A 535 7.94 -6.40 0.05
C GLY A 535 8.36 -7.20 -1.20
N LYS A 536 7.42 -7.53 -2.10
CA LYS A 536 7.71 -8.20 -3.37
C LYS A 536 8.48 -7.31 -4.34
N MET A 537 8.11 -6.03 -4.48
CA MET A 537 8.86 -5.07 -5.29
C MET A 537 10.30 -4.95 -4.80
N ARG A 538 10.50 -4.81 -3.49
CA ARG A 538 11.83 -4.76 -2.88
C ARG A 538 12.63 -6.04 -3.12
N TYR A 539 12.02 -7.21 -2.93
CA TYR A 539 12.66 -8.49 -3.20
C TYR A 539 13.08 -8.64 -4.67
N VAL A 540 12.23 -8.23 -5.61
CA VAL A 540 12.54 -8.24 -7.06
C VAL A 540 13.62 -7.23 -7.40
N GLN A 541 13.61 -6.03 -6.79
CA GLN A 541 14.67 -5.02 -6.95
C GLN A 541 16.02 -5.53 -6.45
N ASP A 542 16.07 -6.13 -5.25
CA ASP A 542 17.28 -6.71 -4.68
C ASP A 542 17.79 -7.89 -5.53
N TYR A 543 16.89 -8.75 -6.04
CA TYR A 543 17.25 -9.87 -6.91
C TYR A 543 17.74 -9.43 -8.30
N ASN A 544 17.19 -8.35 -8.87
CA ASN A 544 17.70 -7.77 -10.11
C ASN A 544 19.06 -7.09 -9.91
N LEU A 545 19.29 -6.46 -8.75
CA LEU A 545 20.60 -5.91 -8.39
C LEU A 545 21.67 -7.01 -8.33
N GLU A 546 21.32 -8.17 -7.75
CA GLU A 546 22.22 -9.31 -7.62
C GLU A 546 22.59 -9.96 -8.98
N LYS A 547 21.65 -9.98 -9.94
CA LYS A 547 21.88 -10.52 -11.29
C LYS A 547 22.79 -9.64 -12.16
N VAL A 548 22.87 -8.34 -11.88
CA VAL A 548 23.72 -7.39 -12.62
C VAL A 548 25.18 -7.41 -12.14
N VAL A 549 25.48 -7.92 -10.94
CA VAL A 549 26.86 -7.99 -10.40
C VAL A 549 27.69 -9.14 -11.01
N SER A 550 27.07 -10.13 -11.67
CA SER A 550 27.78 -11.25 -12.32
C SER A 550 28.19 -11.01 -13.78
N ARG A 551 27.99 -9.80 -14.32
CA ARG A 551 28.55 -9.39 -15.62
C ARG A 551 29.28 -8.05 -15.47
N GLY A 552 30.58 -8.07 -15.75
CA GLY A 552 31.50 -6.97 -15.45
C GLY A 552 31.09 -5.59 -15.99
N SER A 553 31.23 -4.61 -15.11
CA SER A 553 31.52 -3.19 -15.33
C SER A 553 30.90 -2.48 -16.55
N SER A 554 29.85 -1.68 -16.30
CA SER A 554 29.71 -0.37 -16.93
C SER A 554 28.94 0.60 -16.02
N LYS A 555 29.72 1.45 -15.34
CA LYS A 555 29.24 2.65 -14.66
C LYS A 555 28.99 3.73 -15.72
N LYS A 556 27.73 4.06 -16.03
CA LYS A 556 27.32 5.37 -16.56
C LYS A 556 25.81 5.56 -16.48
N HIS A 557 25.43 6.67 -15.84
CA HIS A 557 24.15 7.38 -15.82
C HIS A 557 22.91 6.69 -16.41
N ALA A 558 21.97 6.37 -15.52
CA ALA A 558 20.57 6.67 -15.76
C ALA A 558 20.11 7.53 -14.57
N GLU A 559 19.97 8.83 -14.80
CA GLU A 559 19.18 9.70 -13.94
C GLU A 559 17.73 9.23 -14.03
N ASP A 560 17.19 8.77 -12.91
CA ASP A 560 15.79 8.38 -12.78
C ASP A 560 14.96 9.65 -12.60
N LEU A 561 14.67 10.28 -13.73
CA LEU A 561 13.90 11.51 -13.86
C LEU A 561 12.40 11.19 -13.85
N GLU A 562 11.91 10.46 -12.83
CA GLU A 562 10.46 10.17 -12.72
C GLU A 562 9.95 9.73 -11.32
N SER A 563 10.57 10.11 -10.20
CA SER A 563 10.16 9.62 -8.85
C SER A 563 9.55 10.66 -7.90
N GLY A 564 9.27 11.88 -8.37
CA GLY A 564 8.90 13.01 -7.51
C GLY A 564 7.54 12.94 -6.78
N PHE A 565 6.65 11.98 -7.09
CA PHE A 565 5.32 11.91 -6.47
C PHE A 565 4.96 10.54 -5.86
N SER A 566 5.70 9.46 -6.20
CA SER A 566 5.44 8.10 -5.69
C SER A 566 6.11 7.82 -4.33
N SER A 567 7.16 8.60 -3.99
CA SER A 567 8.03 8.42 -2.83
C SER A 567 7.31 8.39 -1.47
N ASP A 568 6.26 9.20 -1.26
CA ASP A 568 5.62 9.32 0.06
C ASP A 568 4.73 8.13 0.39
N VAL A 569 4.01 7.61 -0.60
CA VAL A 569 3.19 6.40 -0.46
C VAL A 569 4.10 5.19 -0.27
N GLU A 570 5.18 5.13 -1.05
CA GLU A 570 6.22 4.11 -0.93
C GLU A 570 6.91 4.15 0.43
N SER A 571 7.27 5.34 0.94
CA SER A 571 7.90 5.54 2.25
C SER A 571 6.99 5.14 3.41
N LYS A 572 5.68 5.35 3.28
CA LYS A 572 4.70 4.92 4.28
C LYS A 572 4.61 3.40 4.36
N TYR A 573 4.52 2.72 3.21
CA TYR A 573 4.49 1.25 3.18
C TYR A 573 5.85 0.63 3.50
N LYS A 574 6.95 1.32 3.19
CA LYS A 574 8.31 1.00 3.63
C LYS A 574 8.43 0.99 5.15
N LYS A 575 7.97 2.05 5.81
CA LYS A 575 7.99 2.13 7.27
C LYS A 575 7.13 1.04 7.91
N ILE A 576 5.94 0.79 7.38
CA ILE A 576 5.05 -0.28 7.86
C ILE A 576 5.71 -1.66 7.68
N TYR A 577 6.39 -1.88 6.56
CA TYR A 577 7.12 -3.12 6.28
C TYR A 577 8.33 -3.31 7.22
N GLU A 578 9.11 -2.25 7.45
CA GLU A 578 10.26 -2.28 8.36
C GLU A 578 9.84 -2.46 9.82
N ASP A 579 8.74 -1.83 10.25
CA ASP A 579 8.15 -2.01 11.59
C ASP A 579 7.60 -3.44 11.79
N ASP A 580 7.09 -4.09 10.74
CA ASP A 580 6.55 -5.47 10.79
C ASP A 580 7.66 -6.54 10.78
N ILE A 581 8.79 -6.25 10.12
CA ILE A 581 9.99 -7.13 10.11
C ILE A 581 10.82 -7.00 11.39
N ASN A 582 10.73 -5.87 12.11
CA ASN A 582 11.54 -5.64 13.29
C ASN A 582 10.99 -6.42 14.51
N PRO A 583 11.71 -7.45 15.02
CA PRO A 583 11.25 -8.28 16.13
C PRO A 583 11.03 -7.49 17.44
N PHE A 584 11.75 -6.37 17.62
CA PHE A 584 11.62 -5.53 18.81
C PHE A 584 10.37 -4.63 18.77
N ALA A 585 9.91 -4.22 17.58
CA ALA A 585 8.67 -3.46 17.43
C ALA A 585 7.44 -4.33 17.71
N ALA A 586 7.46 -5.58 17.23
CA ALA A 586 6.45 -6.58 17.54
C ALA A 586 6.41 -6.92 19.04
N PHE A 587 7.59 -7.07 19.68
CA PHE A 587 7.70 -7.31 21.13
C PHE A 587 7.18 -6.13 21.97
N SER A 588 7.59 -4.90 21.66
CA SER A 588 7.12 -3.66 22.31
C SER A 588 5.60 -3.46 22.22
N LYS A 589 5.01 -3.81 21.07
CA LYS A 589 3.56 -3.77 20.87
C LYS A 589 2.87 -4.84 21.73
N LYS A 590 3.40 -6.06 21.77
CA LYS A 590 2.88 -7.17 22.57
C LYS A 590 2.98 -6.90 24.08
N GLU A 591 4.09 -6.31 24.55
CA GLU A 591 4.26 -5.93 25.97
C GLU A 591 3.26 -4.83 26.38
N ARG A 592 3.05 -3.80 25.55
CA ARG A 592 2.05 -2.77 25.83
C ARG A 592 0.63 -3.33 25.88
N ASP A 593 0.29 -4.26 24.99
CA ASP A 593 -1.02 -4.90 24.98
C ASP A 593 -1.23 -5.82 26.20
N GLN A 594 -0.17 -6.43 26.70
CA GLN A 594 -0.17 -7.26 27.91
C GLN A 594 -0.34 -6.39 29.17
N ARG A 595 0.38 -5.27 29.26
CA ARG A 595 0.20 -4.25 30.33
C ARG A 595 -1.22 -3.67 30.32
N TYR A 596 -1.82 -3.46 29.13
CA TYR A 596 -3.23 -3.05 29.00
C TYR A 596 -4.23 -4.09 29.51
N LYS A 597 -3.91 -5.38 29.36
CA LYS A 597 -4.72 -6.50 29.86
C LYS A 597 -4.58 -6.70 31.37
N GLU A 598 -3.43 -6.36 31.95
CA GLU A 598 -3.13 -6.44 33.38
C GLU A 598 -3.68 -5.26 34.20
N LEU A 599 -4.09 -4.16 33.54
CA LEU A 599 -4.72 -3.01 34.21
C LEU A 599 -6.13 -3.36 34.75
N GLY A 600 -6.34 -3.09 36.04
CA GLY A 600 -7.62 -3.30 36.73
C GLY A 600 -8.75 -2.45 36.15
N PHE A 601 -10.01 -2.87 36.39
CA PHE A 601 -11.19 -2.27 35.76
C PHE A 601 -11.29 -0.74 35.96
N ARG A 602 -10.90 -0.22 37.13
CA ARG A 602 -10.88 1.22 37.46
C ARG A 602 -9.79 1.99 36.70
N ASP A 603 -8.60 1.40 36.56
CA ASP A 603 -7.50 2.01 35.80
C ASP A 603 -7.77 1.99 34.30
N ARG A 604 -8.45 0.95 33.82
CA ARG A 604 -8.84 0.84 32.41
C ARG A 604 -9.89 1.89 32.03
N ILE A 605 -10.84 2.19 32.91
CA ILE A 605 -11.81 3.28 32.73
C ILE A 605 -11.11 4.65 32.78
N THR A 606 -10.19 4.84 33.72
CA THR A 606 -9.42 6.11 33.83
C THR A 606 -8.52 6.32 32.60
N LEU A 607 -7.86 5.27 32.11
CA LEU A 607 -7.08 5.31 30.87
C LEU A 607 -7.95 5.47 29.63
N SER A 608 -9.14 4.88 29.57
CA SER A 608 -10.05 5.08 28.43
C SER A 608 -10.67 6.47 28.44
N SER A 609 -11.11 6.98 29.59
CA SER A 609 -11.59 8.36 29.75
C SER A 609 -10.47 9.36 29.50
N GLY A 610 -9.25 9.07 29.96
CA GLY A 610 -8.05 9.86 29.70
C GLY A 610 -7.68 9.88 28.22
N ARG A 611 -7.72 8.72 27.53
CA ARG A 611 -7.53 8.66 26.08
C ARG A 611 -8.66 9.30 25.30
N PHE A 612 -9.90 9.24 25.78
CA PHE A 612 -11.04 9.88 25.12
C PHE A 612 -10.95 11.40 25.23
N LEU A 613 -10.65 11.90 26.44
CA LEU A 613 -10.39 13.32 26.68
C LEU A 613 -9.17 13.80 25.91
N MET A 614 -8.06 13.07 25.88
CA MET A 614 -6.82 13.48 25.18
C MET A 614 -6.84 13.24 23.67
N GLY A 615 -7.55 12.21 23.20
CA GLY A 615 -7.53 11.79 21.80
C GLY A 615 -8.43 12.62 20.89
N ASN A 616 -9.51 13.20 21.43
CA ASN A 616 -10.43 14.00 20.64
C ASN A 616 -10.21 15.50 20.90
N LYS A 617 -9.92 16.27 19.84
CA LYS A 617 -9.69 17.73 19.96
C LYS A 617 -10.87 18.45 20.60
N TYR A 618 -12.10 18.05 20.28
CA TYR A 618 -13.31 18.64 20.83
C TYR A 618 -13.49 18.36 22.32
N ALA A 619 -13.10 17.17 22.79
CA ALA A 619 -13.17 16.81 24.21
C ALA A 619 -12.14 17.59 25.04
N ARG A 620 -10.93 17.81 24.51
CA ARG A 620 -9.93 18.70 25.13
C ARG A 620 -10.39 20.14 25.20
N THR A 621 -10.90 20.68 24.08
CA THR A 621 -11.41 22.04 24.03
C THR A 621 -12.59 22.23 24.99
N PHE A 622 -13.51 21.27 25.05
CA PHE A 622 -14.61 21.26 26.01
C PHE A 622 -14.09 21.23 27.47
N ALA A 623 -13.17 20.33 27.81
CA ALA A 623 -12.59 20.26 29.16
C ALA A 623 -11.84 21.54 29.54
N PHE A 624 -11.11 22.13 28.60
CA PHE A 624 -10.40 23.40 28.79
C PHE A 624 -11.37 24.55 29.08
N PHE A 625 -12.39 24.75 28.23
CA PHE A 625 -13.40 25.78 28.48
C PHE A 625 -14.25 25.49 29.72
N TYR A 626 -14.50 24.23 30.05
CA TYR A 626 -15.15 23.83 31.29
C TYR A 626 -14.29 24.23 32.51
N THR A 627 -12.98 23.96 32.49
CA THR A 627 -12.08 24.40 33.57
C THR A 627 -11.99 25.91 33.66
N ILE A 628 -11.88 26.64 32.54
CA ILE A 628 -11.87 28.11 32.54
C ILE A 628 -13.19 28.65 33.06
N GLY A 629 -14.33 28.11 32.62
CA GLY A 629 -15.65 28.49 33.09
C GLY A 629 -15.79 28.30 34.60
N LEU A 630 -15.26 27.19 35.13
CA LEU A 630 -15.22 26.93 36.56
C LEU A 630 -14.33 27.95 37.30
N HIS A 631 -13.16 28.29 36.76
CA HIS A 631 -12.29 29.31 37.35
C HIS A 631 -12.91 30.71 37.30
N VAL A 632 -13.56 31.09 36.19
CA VAL A 632 -14.30 32.35 36.07
C VAL A 632 -15.46 32.40 37.05
N LEU A 633 -16.18 31.30 37.24
CA LEU A 633 -17.27 31.20 38.22
C LEU A 633 -16.74 31.38 39.65
N VAL A 634 -15.64 30.70 40.00
CA VAL A 634 -14.99 30.85 41.32
C VAL A 634 -14.48 32.29 41.50
N PHE A 635 -13.82 32.88 40.50
CA PHE A 635 -13.37 34.27 40.54
C PHE A 635 -14.53 35.27 40.62
N SER A 636 -15.65 35.03 39.93
CA SER A 636 -16.84 35.87 40.05
C SER A 636 -17.48 35.75 41.44
N CYS A 637 -17.52 34.57 42.04
CA CYS A 637 -17.95 34.38 43.41
C CYS A 637 -17.06 35.14 44.40
N LEU A 638 -15.73 35.02 44.25
CA LEU A 638 -14.75 35.73 45.08
C LEU A 638 -14.81 37.26 44.87
N TYR A 639 -14.96 37.71 43.63
CA TYR A 639 -15.10 39.13 43.29
C TYR A 639 -16.40 39.70 43.83
N ARG A 640 -17.52 38.99 43.73
CA ARG A 640 -18.79 39.39 44.36
C ARG A 640 -18.66 39.49 45.88
N MET A 641 -18.02 38.52 46.53
CA MET A 641 -17.72 38.59 47.97
C MET A 641 -16.82 39.77 48.31
N SER A 642 -15.78 40.03 47.50
CA SER A 642 -14.88 41.17 47.68
C SER A 642 -15.55 42.52 47.43
N ALA A 643 -16.42 42.63 46.44
CA ALA A 643 -17.16 43.86 46.11
C ALA A 643 -18.22 44.17 47.17
N LEU A 644 -18.89 43.14 47.71
CA LEU A 644 -19.75 43.28 48.89
C LEU A 644 -18.96 43.75 50.13
N SER A 645 -17.72 43.25 50.30
CA SER A 645 -16.83 43.73 51.38
C SER A 645 -16.34 45.17 51.17
N TYR A 646 -16.18 45.63 49.92
CA TYR A 646 -15.74 47.00 49.60
C TYR A 646 -16.88 48.03 49.71
N LEU A 647 -18.10 47.67 49.32
CA LEU A 647 -19.29 48.50 49.52
C LEU A 647 -19.67 48.62 51.01
N GLY A 648 -19.27 47.66 51.86
CA GLY A 648 -19.37 47.80 53.31
C GLY A 648 -18.42 48.85 53.92
N ASN A 649 -17.35 49.24 53.21
CA ASN A 649 -16.31 50.16 53.71
C ASN A 649 -16.34 51.56 53.05
N GLY A 650 -17.32 51.83 52.18
CA GLY A 650 -17.44 53.08 51.41
C GLY A 650 -18.33 54.17 52.02
N GLU A 651 -18.92 53.93 53.19
CA GLU A 651 -19.86 54.87 53.86
C GLU A 651 -19.31 55.47 55.19
N GLU A 652 -18.00 55.39 55.47
CA GLU A 652 -17.40 55.95 56.69
C GLU A 652 -16.28 56.97 56.41
N SER A 653 -16.56 58.02 55.62
CA SER A 653 -15.67 59.18 55.59
C SER A 653 -16.39 60.53 55.60
N LEU A 654 -17.49 60.65 56.35
CA LEU A 654 -18.09 61.94 56.74
C LEU A 654 -18.84 61.82 58.09
N ALA A 655 -18.12 61.53 59.17
CA ALA A 655 -18.53 61.85 60.55
C ALA A 655 -17.28 61.96 61.44
N VAL A 656 -16.78 63.17 61.64
CA VAL A 656 -16.84 63.88 62.94
C VAL A 656 -15.86 63.31 63.97
N ASP A 657 -14.72 63.99 63.98
CA ASP A 657 -13.98 64.46 65.15
C ASP A 657 -14.75 64.34 66.49
N GLN A 658 -14.30 63.44 67.36
CA GLN A 658 -14.27 63.71 68.80
C GLN A 658 -13.36 62.71 69.51
N THR A 659 -12.13 63.18 69.72
CA THR A 659 -11.34 62.85 70.90
C THR A 659 -12.22 62.90 72.16
N ILE A 660 -12.17 61.86 73.01
CA ILE A 660 -12.30 61.93 74.48
C ILE A 660 -12.14 60.52 75.09
N ASN A 661 -11.07 60.40 75.89
CA ASN A 661 -10.90 59.62 77.13
C ASN A 661 -11.07 58.08 77.15
N LEU A 662 -9.93 57.40 77.30
CA LEU A 662 -9.74 56.31 78.28
C LEU A 662 -10.38 56.69 79.65
N PRO A 663 -10.87 55.76 80.49
CA PRO A 663 -10.05 54.62 80.91
C PRO A 663 -10.77 53.33 81.38
N HIS A 664 -9.90 52.36 81.66
CA HIS A 664 -9.95 51.37 82.75
C HIS A 664 -11.00 50.25 82.73
N ALA A 665 -10.39 49.05 82.62
CA ALA A 665 -10.61 47.87 83.43
C ALA A 665 -11.68 46.86 82.96
N LEU A 666 -11.13 45.67 82.70
CA LEU A 666 -11.72 44.34 82.47
C LEU A 666 -12.13 44.01 81.03
#